data_AF-A0A8T1UJW2-F1
#
_entry.id   AF-A0A8T1UJW2-F1
#
_cell.length_a   1.000
_cell.length_b   1.000
_cell.length_c   1.000
_cell.angle_alpha   90.00
_cell.angle_beta   90.00
_cell.angle_gamma   90.00
#
_symmetry.space_group_name_H-M   'P 1'
#
loop_
_entity.id
_entity.type
_entity.pdbx_description
1 polymer ?
#
loop_
_entity_poly.entity_id
_entity_poly.type
_entity_poly.pdbx_seq_one_letter_code
_entity_poly.pdbx_strand_id
1 'polypeptide(L)'
;MMALCLAWTVWLLLLNIAPNSMANRIMNTSRFESGSFWLFIDPPLPIFRLAIFGLTCVSVGYALILIKLVMKRAYSARVSPENKAVEKMTALSTGVIGAIKSIFTNAIPRRHLSSAASLVDSLTTDESIRRKRLNLFMKFVDLFIQTVMLLQILENGVPIVLVAVVTVIVAANAVGCALVMLLPFEQTALVENVVDLIFDLLIAVGYPVIVVCYCLFTFNFDRAKLAINLEVFPPGWIEQAASTIADPVQTVVIYKSLKSLRISSVFNFFTRMGINVTLWLKCLRITNIMGNPRKQSSCVYPKRHRLAAASLVVFALFLIVYVEESTRTSAIACRPHPECIINARRWIILEKSSLTQCPCLALIDNDFAPKTYAEWMNPKNVTAKVAQLATMGLLQIVQLTNRNLQVLPEEIRGCTEMRYMSLMYTHTQTFPSWIKELKQLEYLHVEGKATIGLVSLPVDMFDEMSSLTTLHLGSNVALPRLPSFHGLTNLKVLALAVSMALEELPAFDSLHKLERLVIAIAPLLDSLPDFSPIHDLKSFVTIDRGTWCCNGFLGECDLQNPMCGTHPVWGTPAATCLPTNRTEKVASRATLDAITKFSKSVCGGIIRPTDSQPSPTEETMASCGGILYRHCEIPGIPEAICYNARFMGIACTASKFPIEMRRRQIALGVGDPCNPEYEAWLGCK
;
A
#
# COMPACT_ATOMS: atom_id res chain seq x y z
N MET A 1 1.46 -26.40 -16.66
CA MET A 1 2.62 -25.81 -15.96
C MET A 1 3.19 -24.60 -16.70
N MET A 2 3.87 -24.73 -17.84
CA MET A 2 4.55 -23.59 -18.50
C MET A 2 3.65 -22.39 -18.80
N ALA A 3 2.41 -22.65 -19.27
CA ALA A 3 1.43 -21.59 -19.50
C ALA A 3 1.02 -20.86 -18.20
N LEU A 4 0.96 -21.58 -17.08
CA LEU A 4 0.65 -21.02 -15.76
C LEU A 4 1.82 -20.17 -15.23
N CYS A 5 3.07 -20.63 -15.39
CA CYS A 5 4.25 -19.83 -15.05
C CYS A 5 4.29 -18.53 -15.88
N LEU A 6 4.06 -18.63 -17.20
CA LEU A 6 4.03 -17.46 -18.08
C LEU A 6 2.92 -16.48 -17.70
N ALA A 7 1.70 -16.97 -17.51
CA ALA A 7 0.56 -16.12 -17.13
C ALA A 7 0.83 -15.40 -15.79
N TRP A 8 1.42 -16.12 -14.82
CA TRP A 8 1.76 -15.56 -13.52
C TRP A 8 2.88 -14.51 -13.59
N THR A 9 3.96 -14.76 -14.34
CA THR A 9 5.04 -13.77 -14.47
C THR A 9 4.60 -12.52 -15.20
N VAL A 10 3.71 -12.65 -16.20
CA VAL A 10 3.07 -11.51 -16.85
C VAL A 10 2.19 -10.73 -15.86
N TRP A 11 1.43 -11.43 -15.01
CA TRP A 11 0.63 -10.76 -13.97
C TRP A 11 1.52 -10.02 -12.95
N LEU A 12 2.63 -10.62 -12.49
CA LEU A 12 3.61 -9.94 -11.63
C LEU A 12 4.25 -8.73 -12.31
N LEU A 13 4.52 -8.81 -13.60
CA LEU A 13 5.03 -7.68 -14.40
C LEU A 13 4.02 -6.52 -14.36
N LEU A 14 2.73 -6.79 -14.59
CA LEU A 14 1.67 -5.80 -14.50
C LEU A 14 1.53 -5.21 -13.08
N LEU A 15 1.67 -6.03 -12.04
CA LEU A 15 1.64 -5.56 -10.65
C LEU A 15 2.80 -4.59 -10.33
N ASN A 16 3.97 -4.76 -10.96
CA ASN A 16 5.08 -3.83 -10.78
C ASN A 16 4.94 -2.55 -11.62
N ILE A 17 4.36 -2.65 -12.83
CA ILE A 17 4.14 -1.50 -13.72
C ILE A 17 3.01 -0.58 -13.22
N ALA A 18 1.88 -1.17 -12.83
CA ALA A 18 0.67 -0.45 -12.46
C ALA A 18 0.05 -1.03 -11.17
N PRO A 19 0.72 -0.89 -10.02
CA PRO A 19 0.33 -1.56 -8.78
C PRO A 19 -1.07 -1.17 -8.31
N ASN A 20 -1.41 0.13 -8.36
CA ASN A 20 -2.74 0.61 -7.99
C ASN A 20 -3.82 0.04 -8.90
N SER A 21 -3.64 0.08 -10.22
CA SER A 21 -4.61 -0.48 -11.18
C SER A 21 -4.83 -1.97 -10.97
N MET A 22 -3.75 -2.73 -10.75
CA MET A 22 -3.82 -4.16 -10.52
C MET A 22 -4.48 -4.50 -9.17
N ALA A 23 -4.08 -3.85 -8.09
CA ALA A 23 -4.72 -4.03 -6.78
C ALA A 23 -6.20 -3.64 -6.84
N ASN A 24 -6.54 -2.53 -7.50
CA ASN A 24 -7.91 -2.10 -7.67
C ASN A 24 -8.76 -3.08 -8.48
N ARG A 25 -8.21 -3.67 -9.54
CA ARG A 25 -8.92 -4.66 -10.35
C ARG A 25 -9.19 -5.93 -9.54
N ILE A 26 -8.24 -6.36 -8.73
CA ILE A 26 -8.34 -7.59 -7.93
C ILE A 26 -9.30 -7.41 -6.77
N MET A 27 -9.14 -6.31 -6.04
CA MET A 27 -9.95 -6.02 -4.86
C MET A 27 -11.31 -5.39 -5.20
N ASN A 28 -11.60 -5.22 -6.49
CA ASN A 28 -12.79 -4.55 -7.00
C ASN A 28 -13.01 -3.16 -6.35
N THR A 29 -11.98 -2.33 -6.41
CA THR A 29 -11.93 -0.95 -5.89
C THR A 29 -11.59 0.09 -6.98
N SER A 30 -11.65 -0.29 -8.27
CA SER A 30 -11.29 0.58 -9.40
C SER A 30 -12.16 1.83 -9.55
N ARG A 31 -13.41 1.76 -9.07
CA ARG A 31 -14.37 2.87 -9.14
C ARG A 31 -14.17 3.89 -8.01
N PHE A 32 -13.33 3.59 -7.03
CA PHE A 32 -13.18 4.43 -5.84
C PHE A 32 -12.02 5.41 -5.99
N GLU A 33 -12.27 6.67 -5.62
CA GLU A 33 -11.28 7.74 -5.55
C GLU A 33 -10.44 7.87 -6.84
N SER A 34 -11.07 7.70 -8.01
CA SER A 34 -10.39 7.73 -9.31
C SER A 34 -9.22 6.74 -9.44
N GLY A 35 -9.31 5.58 -8.77
CA GLY A 35 -8.30 4.54 -8.78
C GLY A 35 -7.16 4.74 -7.77
N SER A 36 -7.33 5.64 -6.80
CA SER A 36 -6.30 5.94 -5.80
C SER A 36 -6.44 5.18 -4.47
N PHE A 37 -7.44 4.30 -4.29
CA PHE A 37 -7.72 3.60 -3.02
C PHE A 37 -6.49 3.03 -2.27
N TRP A 38 -5.59 2.30 -2.93
CA TRP A 38 -4.47 1.60 -2.28
C TRP A 38 -3.19 2.44 -2.14
N LEU A 39 -3.09 3.56 -2.87
CA LEU A 39 -1.92 4.46 -2.88
C LEU A 39 -0.55 3.76 -2.89
N PHE A 40 -0.38 2.69 -3.68
CA PHE A 40 0.93 2.08 -3.87
C PHE A 40 1.91 3.09 -4.47
N ILE A 41 3.07 3.18 -3.84
CA ILE A 41 4.16 4.04 -4.30
C ILE A 41 5.10 3.25 -5.19
N ASP A 42 5.60 3.93 -6.22
CA ASP A 42 6.52 3.37 -7.18
C ASP A 42 7.94 3.33 -6.59
N PRO A 43 8.68 2.23 -6.76
CA PRO A 43 10.05 2.16 -6.29
C PRO A 43 10.93 3.15 -7.07
N PRO A 44 12.13 3.48 -6.55
CA PRO A 44 13.10 4.28 -7.27
C PRO A 44 13.29 3.80 -8.72
N LEU A 45 13.42 4.73 -9.66
CA LEU A 45 13.47 4.44 -11.10
C LEU A 45 14.46 3.32 -11.51
N PRO A 46 15.67 3.21 -10.92
CA PRO A 46 16.58 2.10 -11.22
C PRO A 46 16.00 0.74 -10.83
N ILE A 47 15.36 0.64 -9.67
CA ILE A 47 14.76 -0.60 -9.17
C ILE A 47 13.54 -0.97 -10.01
N PHE A 48 12.72 0.02 -10.36
CA PHE A 48 11.58 -0.15 -11.27
C PHE A 48 12.02 -0.75 -12.62
N ARG A 49 13.03 -0.16 -13.26
CA ARG A 49 13.57 -0.65 -14.55
C ARG A 49 14.15 -2.06 -14.41
N LEU A 50 14.88 -2.32 -13.33
CA LEU A 50 15.48 -3.62 -13.05
C LEU A 50 14.40 -4.72 -12.88
N ALA A 51 13.33 -4.42 -12.13
CA ALA A 51 12.21 -5.33 -11.94
C ALA A 51 11.51 -5.69 -13.26
N ILE A 52 11.21 -4.69 -14.10
CA ILE A 52 10.59 -4.88 -15.41
C ILE A 52 11.48 -5.73 -16.32
N PHE A 53 12.76 -5.39 -16.40
CA PHE A 53 13.71 -6.12 -17.23
C PHE A 53 13.79 -7.60 -16.81
N GLY A 54 13.98 -7.87 -15.52
CA GLY A 54 14.06 -9.24 -15.01
C GLY A 54 12.81 -10.07 -15.28
N LEU A 55 11.62 -9.54 -14.96
CA LEU A 55 10.35 -10.25 -15.20
C LEU A 55 10.07 -10.46 -16.69
N THR A 56 10.47 -9.54 -17.54
CA THR A 56 10.35 -9.67 -19.00
C THR A 56 11.26 -10.79 -19.52
N CYS A 57 12.53 -10.83 -19.10
CA CYS A 57 13.46 -11.89 -19.47
C CYS A 57 12.95 -13.29 -19.07
N VAL A 58 12.46 -13.43 -17.83
CA VAL A 58 11.88 -14.68 -17.34
C VAL A 58 10.64 -15.06 -18.17
N SER A 59 9.76 -14.11 -18.46
CA SER A 59 8.54 -14.36 -19.25
C SER A 59 8.86 -14.82 -20.67
N VAL A 60 9.83 -14.18 -21.34
CA VAL A 60 10.33 -14.63 -22.65
C VAL A 60 10.91 -16.04 -22.56
N GLY A 61 11.66 -16.33 -21.50
CA GLY A 61 12.20 -17.65 -21.21
C GLY A 61 11.12 -18.74 -21.15
N TYR A 62 10.02 -18.48 -20.43
CA TYR A 62 8.88 -19.40 -20.37
C TYR A 62 8.14 -19.53 -21.71
N ALA A 63 7.98 -18.43 -22.44
CA ALA A 63 7.34 -18.44 -23.76
C ALA A 63 8.12 -19.29 -24.78
N LEU A 64 9.46 -19.18 -24.82
CA LEU A 64 10.32 -19.97 -25.72
C LEU A 64 10.19 -21.48 -25.46
N ILE A 65 10.11 -21.89 -24.19
CA ILE A 65 9.89 -23.30 -23.82
C ILE A 65 8.50 -23.76 -24.24
N LEU A 66 7.48 -22.93 -24.00
CA LEU A 66 6.10 -23.24 -24.39
C LEU A 66 5.99 -23.43 -25.91
N ILE A 67 6.59 -22.53 -26.69
CA ILE A 67 6.67 -22.64 -28.16
C ILE A 67 7.37 -23.94 -28.53
N LYS A 68 8.53 -24.24 -27.95
CA LYS A 68 9.28 -25.48 -28.22
C LYS A 68 8.42 -26.72 -27.96
N LEU A 69 7.64 -26.75 -26.87
CA LEU A 69 6.74 -27.85 -26.52
C LEU A 69 5.57 -27.98 -27.49
N VAL A 70 4.93 -26.86 -27.87
CA VAL A 70 3.80 -26.85 -28.82
C VAL A 70 4.28 -27.26 -30.21
N MET A 71 5.41 -26.73 -30.67
CA MET A 71 5.99 -27.07 -31.97
C MET A 71 6.43 -28.54 -32.01
N LYS A 72 7.05 -29.07 -30.94
CA LYS A 72 7.38 -30.49 -30.84
C LYS A 72 6.12 -31.36 -30.90
N ARG A 73 5.04 -30.96 -30.24
CA ARG A 73 3.75 -31.70 -30.30
C ARG A 73 3.11 -31.62 -31.68
N ALA A 74 3.16 -30.45 -32.33
CA ALA A 74 2.67 -30.26 -33.69
C ALA A 74 3.50 -31.03 -34.74
N TYR A 75 4.82 -31.13 -34.54
CA TYR A 75 5.75 -31.91 -35.37
C TYR A 75 5.66 -33.42 -35.09
N SER A 76 5.50 -33.86 -33.84
CA SER A 76 5.18 -35.28 -33.55
C SER A 76 3.81 -35.68 -34.09
N ALA A 77 2.86 -34.74 -34.19
CA ALA A 77 1.58 -34.95 -34.88
C ALA A 77 1.68 -34.85 -36.42
N ARG A 78 2.78 -34.30 -36.95
CA ARG A 78 3.07 -34.14 -38.38
C ARG A 78 4.55 -34.42 -38.63
N VAL A 79 4.99 -35.68 -38.82
CA VAL A 79 6.14 -36.07 -39.68
C VAL A 79 6.56 -37.54 -39.47
N SER A 80 6.48 -38.29 -40.57
CA SER A 80 7.53 -39.19 -41.11
C SER A 80 8.71 -38.32 -41.61
N PRO A 81 9.99 -38.74 -41.49
CA PRO A 81 11.12 -37.91 -41.06
C PRO A 81 11.75 -37.06 -42.18
N GLU A 82 11.96 -35.76 -41.93
CA GLU A 82 13.05 -35.00 -42.56
C GLU A 82 13.56 -33.87 -41.63
N ASN A 83 14.89 -33.80 -41.47
CA ASN A 83 15.62 -33.23 -40.32
C ASN A 83 15.92 -31.71 -40.38
N LYS A 84 15.47 -30.95 -41.38
CA LYS A 84 15.97 -29.57 -41.64
C LYS A 84 15.37 -28.46 -40.76
N ALA A 85 14.15 -28.62 -40.23
CA ALA A 85 13.47 -27.57 -39.46
C ALA A 85 13.94 -27.47 -38.00
N VAL A 86 14.33 -28.60 -37.40
CA VAL A 86 14.84 -28.66 -36.02
C VAL A 86 16.24 -28.02 -35.93
N GLU A 87 17.08 -28.20 -36.95
CA GLU A 87 18.43 -27.63 -37.04
C GLU A 87 18.43 -26.09 -37.06
N LYS A 88 17.54 -25.48 -37.86
CA LYS A 88 17.37 -24.02 -37.90
C LYS A 88 16.88 -23.45 -36.56
N MET A 89 16.10 -24.22 -35.79
CA MET A 89 15.53 -23.76 -34.52
C MET A 89 16.51 -23.91 -33.36
N THR A 90 17.34 -24.95 -33.37
CA THR A 90 18.49 -25.04 -32.47
C THR A 90 19.46 -23.88 -32.67
N ALA A 91 19.69 -23.47 -33.93
CA ALA A 91 20.52 -22.30 -34.28
C ALA A 91 19.92 -20.96 -33.79
N LEU A 92 18.59 -20.83 -33.78
CA LEU A 92 17.92 -19.65 -33.23
C LEU A 92 18.03 -19.59 -31.70
N SER A 93 17.87 -20.72 -31.01
CA SER A 93 18.01 -20.77 -29.55
C SER A 93 19.46 -20.52 -29.09
N THR A 94 20.46 -21.02 -29.83
CA THR A 94 21.86 -20.72 -29.57
C THR A 94 22.21 -19.26 -29.92
N GLY A 95 21.57 -18.69 -30.95
CA GLY A 95 21.66 -17.26 -31.26
C GLY A 95 21.11 -16.35 -30.15
N VAL A 96 19.97 -16.70 -29.55
CA VAL A 96 19.40 -15.97 -28.40
C VAL A 96 20.28 -16.11 -27.16
N ILE A 97 20.83 -17.30 -26.89
CA ILE A 97 21.81 -17.50 -25.81
C ILE A 97 23.09 -16.68 -26.05
N GLY A 98 23.55 -16.61 -27.31
CA GLY A 98 24.67 -15.78 -27.73
C GLY A 98 24.41 -14.28 -27.57
N ALA A 99 23.19 -13.80 -27.87
CA ALA A 99 22.77 -12.43 -27.67
C ALA A 99 22.67 -12.06 -26.18
N ILE A 100 22.18 -12.98 -25.34
CA ILE A 100 22.20 -12.80 -23.88
C ILE A 100 23.65 -12.74 -23.36
N LYS A 101 24.55 -13.57 -23.91
CA LYS A 101 25.98 -13.57 -23.59
C LYS A 101 26.66 -12.25 -23.99
N SER A 102 26.30 -11.68 -25.15
CA SER A 102 26.86 -10.40 -25.62
C SER A 102 26.33 -9.17 -24.87
N ILE A 103 25.08 -9.22 -24.39
CA ILE A 103 24.51 -8.16 -23.55
C ILE A 103 25.20 -8.13 -22.18
N PHE A 104 25.47 -9.29 -21.58
CA PHE A 104 26.21 -9.38 -20.31
C PHE A 104 27.68 -8.94 -20.44
N THR A 105 28.32 -9.13 -21.60
CA THR A 105 29.71 -8.69 -21.83
C THR A 105 29.87 -7.20 -22.06
N ASN A 106 28.83 -6.51 -22.52
CA ASN A 106 28.93 -5.11 -22.96
C ASN A 106 28.49 -4.08 -21.90
N ALA A 107 27.84 -4.51 -20.81
CA ALA A 107 27.26 -3.60 -19.80
C ALA A 107 28.10 -3.42 -18.51
N ILE A 108 29.20 -4.19 -18.31
CA ILE A 108 29.95 -4.20 -17.03
C ILE A 108 31.47 -4.30 -17.30
N PRO A 109 32.33 -3.50 -16.62
CA PRO A 109 33.78 -3.52 -16.84
C PRO A 109 34.43 -4.89 -16.58
N ARG A 110 35.40 -5.23 -17.45
CA ARG A 110 36.02 -6.56 -17.69
C ARG A 110 36.59 -7.33 -16.49
N ARG A 111 36.70 -6.75 -15.29
CA ARG A 111 37.37 -7.40 -14.13
C ARG A 111 36.52 -8.43 -13.37
N HIS A 112 35.20 -8.46 -13.52
CA HIS A 112 34.31 -9.42 -12.82
C HIS A 112 33.68 -10.51 -13.72
N LEU A 113 34.01 -10.53 -15.02
CA LEU A 113 33.25 -11.30 -16.02
C LEU A 113 33.74 -12.74 -16.29
N SER A 114 34.78 -13.22 -15.61
CA SER A 114 35.26 -14.60 -15.81
C SER A 114 34.30 -15.64 -15.22
N SER A 115 33.51 -15.26 -14.20
CA SER A 115 32.70 -16.21 -13.44
C SER A 115 31.33 -16.49 -14.06
N ALA A 116 30.57 -15.46 -14.45
CA ALA A 116 29.20 -15.61 -14.96
C ALA A 116 29.13 -16.22 -16.38
N ALA A 117 30.03 -15.81 -17.27
CA ALA A 117 30.14 -16.39 -18.62
C ALA A 117 30.63 -17.85 -18.56
N SER A 118 31.55 -18.18 -17.64
CA SER A 118 31.96 -19.58 -17.40
C SER A 118 30.84 -20.44 -16.80
N LEU A 119 29.97 -19.85 -15.98
CA LEU A 119 28.82 -20.51 -15.38
C LEU A 119 27.82 -20.94 -16.46
N VAL A 120 27.49 -20.05 -17.39
CA VAL A 120 26.60 -20.33 -18.52
C VAL A 120 27.20 -21.36 -19.48
N ASP A 121 28.49 -21.26 -19.79
CA ASP A 121 29.20 -22.22 -20.68
C ASP A 121 29.30 -23.62 -20.05
N SER A 122 29.48 -23.68 -18.72
CA SER A 122 29.52 -24.93 -17.94
C SER A 122 28.14 -25.58 -17.76
N LEU A 123 27.06 -24.83 -17.92
CA LEU A 123 25.68 -25.33 -17.87
C LEU A 123 25.28 -26.03 -19.18
N THR A 124 26.00 -25.80 -20.28
CA THR A 124 25.64 -26.24 -21.64
C THR A 124 26.48 -27.38 -22.23
N THR A 125 27.59 -27.79 -21.62
CA THR A 125 28.50 -28.85 -22.14
C THR A 125 28.38 -30.21 -21.42
N ASP A 126 28.73 -31.30 -22.13
CA ASP A 126 28.47 -32.71 -21.78
C ASP A 126 29.29 -33.24 -20.58
N GLU A 127 28.81 -34.36 -20.03
CA GLU A 127 29.19 -35.09 -18.79
C GLU A 127 30.55 -34.79 -18.14
N SER A 128 30.54 -34.15 -16.97
CA SER A 128 31.71 -34.11 -16.08
C SER A 128 31.35 -34.01 -14.59
N ILE A 129 32.31 -34.38 -13.72
CA ILE A 129 32.27 -34.22 -12.25
C ILE A 129 31.94 -32.76 -11.85
N ARG A 130 32.36 -31.79 -12.67
CA ARG A 130 32.09 -30.36 -12.48
C ARG A 130 30.59 -30.04 -12.51
N ARG A 131 29.83 -30.73 -13.36
CA ARG A 131 28.37 -30.58 -13.48
C ARG A 131 27.62 -31.13 -12.26
N LYS A 132 28.08 -32.25 -11.66
CA LYS A 132 27.51 -32.80 -10.41
C LYS A 132 27.71 -31.83 -9.24
N ARG A 133 28.92 -31.27 -9.08
CA ARG A 133 29.21 -30.24 -8.07
C ARG A 133 28.38 -28.98 -8.28
N LEU A 134 28.25 -28.52 -9.53
CA LEU A 134 27.44 -27.34 -9.87
C LEU A 134 25.94 -27.56 -9.58
N ASN A 135 25.40 -28.73 -9.93
CA ASN A 135 24.00 -29.05 -9.66
C ASN A 135 23.71 -29.16 -8.16
N LEU A 136 24.62 -29.73 -7.38
CA LEU A 136 24.51 -29.76 -5.93
C LEU A 136 24.56 -28.35 -5.33
N PHE A 137 25.47 -27.50 -5.82
CA PHE A 137 25.57 -26.10 -5.41
C PHE A 137 24.28 -25.32 -5.70
N MET A 138 23.69 -25.47 -6.89
CA MET A 138 22.43 -24.81 -7.25
C MET A 138 21.27 -25.19 -6.33
N LYS A 139 21.27 -26.40 -5.75
CA LYS A 139 20.25 -26.82 -4.76
C LYS A 139 20.43 -26.15 -3.41
N PHE A 140 21.67 -26.00 -2.95
CA PHE A 140 21.95 -25.21 -1.74
C PHE A 140 21.58 -23.74 -1.91
N VAL A 141 21.85 -23.18 -3.10
CA VAL A 141 21.45 -21.81 -3.43
C VAL A 141 19.93 -21.66 -3.42
N ASP A 142 19.20 -22.62 -3.97
CA ASP A 142 17.73 -22.62 -3.99
C ASP A 142 17.14 -22.67 -2.57
N LEU A 143 17.58 -23.64 -1.75
CA LEU A 143 17.16 -23.73 -0.35
C LEU A 143 17.54 -22.47 0.45
N PHE A 144 18.71 -21.90 0.19
CA PHE A 144 19.15 -20.64 0.79
C PHE A 144 18.24 -19.48 0.41
N ILE A 145 17.92 -19.30 -0.88
CA ILE A 145 17.00 -18.24 -1.34
C ILE A 145 15.61 -18.42 -0.74
N GLN A 146 15.10 -19.66 -0.68
CA GLN A 146 13.81 -19.98 -0.06
C GLN A 146 13.81 -19.65 1.45
N THR A 147 14.90 -19.96 2.15
CA THR A 147 15.07 -19.63 3.58
C THR A 147 15.12 -18.11 3.79
N VAL A 148 15.90 -17.41 2.97
CA VAL A 148 15.97 -15.95 3.00
C VAL A 148 14.59 -15.33 2.76
N MET A 149 13.83 -15.82 1.79
CA MET A 149 12.47 -15.36 1.53
C MET A 149 11.56 -15.60 2.75
N LEU A 150 11.66 -16.74 3.43
CA LEU A 150 10.92 -17.01 4.66
C LEU A 150 11.29 -16.02 5.78
N LEU A 151 12.58 -15.74 5.98
CA LEU A 151 13.02 -14.75 6.96
C LEU A 151 12.47 -13.35 6.65
N GLN A 152 12.40 -12.95 5.38
CA GLN A 152 11.76 -11.69 5.00
C GLN A 152 10.26 -11.68 5.30
N ILE A 153 9.57 -12.81 5.11
CA ILE A 153 8.13 -12.92 5.41
C ILE A 153 7.91 -12.76 6.93
N LEU A 154 8.79 -13.32 7.76
CA LEU A 154 8.79 -13.14 9.21
C LEU A 154 9.00 -11.67 9.61
N GLU A 155 10.03 -11.02 9.06
CA GLU A 155 10.36 -9.62 9.34
C GLU A 155 9.30 -8.63 8.86
N ASN A 156 8.58 -8.94 7.78
CA ASN A 156 7.52 -8.05 7.26
C ASN A 156 6.18 -8.18 7.99
N GLY A 157 6.05 -9.13 8.93
CA GLY A 157 4.81 -9.34 9.69
C GLY A 157 3.65 -9.90 8.87
N VAL A 158 3.93 -10.63 7.77
CA VAL A 158 2.90 -11.25 6.90
C VAL A 158 1.98 -12.18 7.72
N PRO A 159 0.67 -12.32 7.46
CA PRO A 159 -0.24 -13.18 8.24
C PRO A 159 0.30 -14.60 8.54
N ILE A 160 0.03 -15.12 9.75
CA ILE A 160 0.66 -16.37 10.23
C ILE A 160 0.30 -17.60 9.38
N VAL A 161 -0.90 -17.61 8.79
CA VAL A 161 -1.34 -18.67 7.87
C VAL A 161 -0.41 -18.73 6.64
N LEU A 162 -0.02 -17.57 6.11
CA LEU A 162 0.89 -17.49 4.95
C LEU A 162 2.33 -17.86 5.33
N VAL A 163 2.78 -17.49 6.54
CA VAL A 163 4.07 -17.95 7.10
C VAL A 163 4.10 -19.47 7.18
N ALA A 164 3.07 -20.09 7.76
CA ALA A 164 2.99 -21.53 7.92
C ALA A 164 3.04 -22.27 6.58
N VAL A 165 2.33 -21.77 5.56
CA VAL A 165 2.38 -22.32 4.20
C VAL A 165 3.80 -22.33 3.64
N VAL A 166 4.54 -21.21 3.72
CA VAL A 166 5.92 -21.17 3.21
C VAL A 166 6.85 -22.05 4.02
N THR A 167 6.74 -22.04 5.35
CA THR A 167 7.55 -22.91 6.21
C THR A 167 7.36 -24.38 5.85
N VAL A 168 6.12 -24.82 5.63
CA VAL A 168 5.82 -26.19 5.20
C VAL A 168 6.43 -26.48 3.83
N ILE A 169 6.32 -25.57 2.87
CA ILE A 169 6.91 -25.75 1.53
C ILE A 169 8.44 -25.90 1.62
N VAL A 170 9.13 -25.02 2.35
CA VAL A 170 10.60 -25.05 2.47
C VAL A 170 11.08 -26.27 3.26
N ALA A 171 10.41 -26.62 4.36
CA ALA A 171 10.74 -27.81 5.14
C ALA A 171 10.49 -29.11 4.34
N ALA A 172 9.36 -29.19 3.62
CA ALA A 172 9.04 -30.33 2.77
C ALA A 172 10.03 -30.45 1.59
N ASN A 173 10.54 -29.33 1.05
CA ASN A 173 11.59 -29.35 0.04
C ASN A 173 12.88 -30.00 0.58
N ALA A 174 13.34 -29.57 1.76
CA ALA A 174 14.52 -30.17 2.41
C ALA A 174 14.34 -31.66 2.73
N VAL A 175 13.17 -32.07 3.24
CA VAL A 175 12.85 -33.48 3.50
C VAL A 175 12.76 -34.28 2.20
N GLY A 176 12.15 -33.73 1.15
CA GLY A 176 12.09 -34.34 -0.18
C GLY A 176 13.48 -34.60 -0.75
N CYS A 177 14.40 -33.65 -0.60
CA CYS A 177 15.81 -33.80 -0.96
C CYS A 177 16.48 -34.95 -0.18
N ALA A 178 16.22 -35.07 1.13
CA ALA A 178 16.75 -36.15 1.96
C ALA A 178 16.19 -37.53 1.57
N LEU A 179 14.89 -37.62 1.27
CA LEU A 179 14.23 -38.86 0.85
C LEU A 179 14.82 -39.39 -0.46
N VAL A 180 15.06 -38.52 -1.44
CA VAL A 180 15.70 -38.90 -2.72
C VAL A 180 17.15 -39.40 -2.50
N MET A 181 17.87 -38.91 -1.49
CA MET A 181 19.21 -39.43 -1.13
C MET A 181 19.17 -40.84 -0.49
N LEU A 182 18.08 -41.17 0.23
CA LEU A 182 17.94 -42.40 1.01
C LEU A 182 17.29 -43.55 0.21
N LEU A 183 16.37 -43.25 -0.71
CA LEU A 183 15.58 -44.27 -1.42
C LEU A 183 16.27 -44.76 -2.71
N PRO A 184 16.30 -46.09 -2.97
CA PRO A 184 16.95 -46.68 -4.13
C PRO A 184 16.00 -46.67 -5.34
N PHE A 185 15.62 -45.50 -5.86
CA PHE A 185 14.79 -45.44 -7.07
C PHE A 185 15.61 -45.76 -8.33
N GLU A 186 15.13 -46.64 -9.21
CA GLU A 186 15.83 -46.92 -10.48
C GLU A 186 15.78 -45.73 -11.46
N GLN A 187 14.77 -44.87 -11.36
CA GLN A 187 14.64 -43.61 -12.12
C GLN A 187 15.08 -42.37 -11.31
N THR A 188 16.13 -42.47 -10.48
CA THR A 188 16.53 -41.41 -9.51
C THR A 188 16.57 -40.00 -10.09
N ALA A 189 17.10 -39.80 -11.30
CA ALA A 189 17.35 -38.45 -11.82
C ALA A 189 16.09 -37.72 -12.31
N LEU A 190 15.10 -38.42 -12.87
CA LEU A 190 13.87 -37.78 -13.36
C LEU A 190 12.96 -37.42 -12.19
N VAL A 191 12.79 -38.34 -11.24
CA VAL A 191 12.03 -38.11 -10.00
C VAL A 191 12.63 -36.94 -9.22
N GLU A 192 13.96 -36.90 -9.06
CA GLU A 192 14.67 -35.80 -8.42
C GLU A 192 14.35 -34.44 -9.06
N ASN A 193 14.51 -34.30 -10.38
CA ASN A 193 14.26 -33.04 -11.07
C ASN A 193 12.77 -32.64 -11.01
N VAL A 194 11.83 -33.59 -10.97
CA VAL A 194 10.39 -33.33 -10.86
C VAL A 194 10.03 -32.85 -9.45
N VAL A 195 10.57 -33.47 -8.41
CA VAL A 195 10.34 -33.05 -7.01
C VAL A 195 10.84 -31.62 -6.80
N ASP A 196 12.07 -31.32 -7.21
CA ASP A 196 12.65 -29.98 -7.12
C ASP A 196 11.83 -28.95 -7.93
N LEU A 197 11.32 -29.34 -9.09
CA LEU A 197 10.48 -28.47 -9.93
C LEU A 197 9.15 -28.12 -9.25
N ILE A 198 8.54 -29.07 -8.54
CA ILE A 198 7.27 -28.86 -7.83
C ILE A 198 7.46 -27.83 -6.71
N PHE A 199 8.51 -27.94 -5.90
CA PHE A 199 8.76 -26.98 -4.83
C PHE A 199 9.10 -25.57 -5.34
N ASP A 200 9.90 -25.46 -6.41
CA ASP A 200 10.13 -24.16 -7.06
C ASP A 200 8.85 -23.55 -7.61
N LEU A 201 7.98 -24.37 -8.22
CA LEU A 201 6.69 -23.91 -8.71
C LEU A 201 5.78 -23.42 -7.57
N LEU A 202 5.78 -24.15 -6.44
CA LEU A 202 5.03 -23.77 -5.24
C LEU A 202 5.52 -22.43 -4.68
N ILE A 203 6.83 -22.16 -4.65
CA ILE A 203 7.35 -20.87 -4.16
C ILE A 203 7.17 -19.74 -5.20
N ALA A 204 7.47 -20.00 -6.48
CA ALA A 204 7.45 -18.99 -7.53
C ALA A 204 6.04 -18.53 -7.92
N VAL A 205 5.08 -19.47 -7.91
CA VAL A 205 3.71 -19.24 -8.39
C VAL A 205 2.68 -19.59 -7.32
N GLY A 206 2.80 -20.74 -6.66
CA GLY A 206 1.82 -21.21 -5.68
C GLY A 206 1.60 -20.24 -4.52
N TYR A 207 2.66 -19.90 -3.79
CA TYR A 207 2.61 -19.00 -2.64
C TYR A 207 2.09 -17.61 -3.02
N PRO A 208 2.60 -16.93 -4.06
CA PRO A 208 2.06 -15.66 -4.48
C PRO A 208 0.56 -15.70 -4.86
N VAL A 209 0.09 -16.78 -5.50
CA VAL A 209 -1.35 -16.99 -5.74
C VAL A 209 -2.13 -17.12 -4.43
N ILE A 210 -1.61 -17.90 -3.47
CA ILE A 210 -2.22 -18.05 -2.14
C ILE A 210 -2.30 -16.70 -1.42
N VAL A 211 -1.29 -15.84 -1.54
CA VAL A 211 -1.34 -14.47 -0.98
C VAL A 211 -2.49 -13.67 -1.59
N VAL A 212 -2.67 -13.71 -2.91
CA VAL A 212 -3.79 -13.01 -3.58
C VAL A 212 -5.14 -13.58 -3.13
N CYS A 213 -5.27 -14.90 -3.05
CA CYS A 213 -6.48 -15.55 -2.53
C CYS A 213 -6.77 -15.11 -1.08
N TYR A 214 -5.76 -15.08 -0.22
CA TYR A 214 -5.88 -14.60 1.15
C TYR A 214 -6.42 -13.17 1.20
N CYS A 215 -5.86 -12.25 0.39
CA CYS A 215 -6.35 -10.87 0.31
C CYS A 215 -7.83 -10.80 -0.11
N LEU A 216 -8.23 -11.61 -1.10
CA LEU A 216 -9.62 -11.66 -1.58
C LEU A 216 -10.60 -12.17 -0.52
N PHE A 217 -10.22 -13.19 0.25
CA PHE A 217 -11.07 -13.72 1.32
C PHE A 217 -11.11 -12.83 2.56
N THR A 218 -10.06 -12.04 2.79
CA THR A 218 -9.97 -11.17 3.98
C THR A 218 -10.67 -9.84 3.79
N PHE A 219 -10.71 -9.30 2.56
CA PHE A 219 -11.23 -7.96 2.30
C PHE A 219 -12.75 -7.92 2.30
N ASN A 220 -13.31 -7.48 3.41
CA ASN A 220 -14.73 -7.17 3.52
C ASN A 220 -14.94 -5.65 3.40
N PHE A 221 -15.63 -5.24 2.35
CA PHE A 221 -15.93 -3.83 2.11
C PHE A 221 -17.33 -3.68 1.52
N ASP A 222 -18.20 -2.96 2.23
CA ASP A 222 -19.58 -2.74 1.81
C ASP A 222 -19.65 -1.68 0.71
N ARG A 223 -19.56 -2.17 -0.53
CA ARG A 223 -19.60 -1.35 -1.74
C ARG A 223 -20.97 -0.73 -1.99
N ALA A 224 -22.04 -1.37 -1.52
CA ALA A 224 -23.39 -0.86 -1.67
C ALA A 224 -23.62 0.33 -0.73
N LYS A 225 -23.13 0.24 0.52
CA LYS A 225 -23.11 1.34 1.48
C LYS A 225 -22.35 2.55 0.93
N LEU A 226 -21.16 2.35 0.36
CA LEU A 226 -20.40 3.44 -0.26
C LEU A 226 -21.10 4.01 -1.51
N ALA A 227 -21.73 3.19 -2.35
CA ALA A 227 -22.44 3.68 -3.52
C ALA A 227 -23.55 4.69 -3.13
N ILE A 228 -24.29 4.41 -2.05
CA ILE A 228 -25.27 5.34 -1.48
C ILE A 228 -24.57 6.62 -1.02
N ASN A 229 -23.43 6.52 -0.32
CA ASN A 229 -22.70 7.71 0.12
C ASN A 229 -22.23 8.60 -1.05
N LEU A 230 -21.79 8.01 -2.16
CA LEU A 230 -21.35 8.73 -3.36
C LEU A 230 -22.50 9.47 -4.04
N GLU A 231 -23.73 8.96 -3.94
CA GLU A 231 -24.93 9.61 -4.49
C GLU A 231 -25.48 10.70 -3.57
N VAL A 232 -25.33 10.54 -2.26
CA VAL A 232 -25.98 11.41 -1.26
C VAL A 232 -25.08 12.55 -0.80
N PHE A 233 -23.81 12.27 -0.47
CA PHE A 233 -22.91 13.29 0.04
C PHE A 233 -22.28 14.12 -1.09
N PRO A 234 -21.94 15.40 -0.88
CA PRO A 234 -21.24 16.21 -1.87
C PRO A 234 -19.81 15.72 -2.16
N PRO A 235 -19.27 15.98 -3.37
CA PRO A 235 -17.89 15.66 -3.72
C PRO A 235 -16.86 16.20 -2.73
N GLY A 236 -15.93 15.34 -2.31
CA GLY A 236 -14.80 15.72 -1.44
C GLY A 236 -15.06 15.64 0.07
N TRP A 237 -16.26 15.21 0.46
CA TRP A 237 -16.54 14.82 1.84
C TRP A 237 -15.89 13.47 2.20
N ILE A 238 -15.53 13.28 3.47
CA ILE A 238 -14.84 12.05 3.93
C ILE A 238 -15.76 10.83 3.85
N GLU A 239 -17.08 11.01 3.93
CA GLU A 239 -18.08 9.97 3.78
C GLU A 239 -18.03 9.31 2.38
N GLN A 240 -17.44 9.99 1.39
CA GLN A 240 -17.15 9.45 0.06
C GLN A 240 -15.75 8.82 -0.05
N ALA A 241 -14.86 9.05 0.92
CA ALA A 241 -13.49 8.57 0.91
C ALA A 241 -13.44 7.09 1.30
N ALA A 242 -13.59 6.24 0.28
CA ALA A 242 -13.59 4.78 0.38
C ALA A 242 -12.42 4.24 1.21
N SER A 243 -11.21 4.79 1.01
CA SER A 243 -10.00 4.35 1.70
C SER A 243 -10.02 4.67 3.21
N THR A 244 -10.71 5.73 3.60
CA THR A 244 -10.87 6.17 4.99
C THR A 244 -11.93 5.35 5.72
N ILE A 245 -13.03 5.01 5.05
CA ILE A 245 -14.15 4.24 5.66
C ILE A 245 -13.90 2.73 5.67
N ALA A 246 -12.97 2.24 4.85
CA ALA A 246 -12.59 0.84 4.83
C ALA A 246 -11.99 0.41 6.17
N ASP A 247 -12.14 -0.87 6.51
CA ASP A 247 -11.51 -1.41 7.72
C ASP A 247 -9.98 -1.19 7.65
N PRO A 248 -9.40 -0.43 8.59
CA PRO A 248 -8.00 -0.04 8.52
C PRO A 248 -7.06 -1.22 8.75
N VAL A 249 -7.47 -2.20 9.57
CA VAL A 249 -6.69 -3.41 9.87
C VAL A 249 -6.57 -4.26 8.61
N GLN A 250 -7.70 -4.55 7.96
CA GLN A 250 -7.73 -5.31 6.71
C GLN A 250 -6.95 -4.59 5.62
N THR A 251 -7.16 -3.28 5.45
CA THR A 251 -6.51 -2.47 4.42
C THR A 251 -4.98 -2.51 4.58
N VAL A 252 -4.47 -2.32 5.80
CA VAL A 252 -3.03 -2.36 6.07
C VAL A 252 -2.45 -3.77 5.85
N VAL A 253 -3.14 -4.83 6.29
CA VAL A 253 -2.71 -6.22 6.09
C VAL A 253 -2.65 -6.57 4.59
N ILE A 254 -3.66 -6.17 3.82
CA ILE A 254 -3.73 -6.42 2.37
C ILE A 254 -2.66 -5.61 1.64
N TYR A 255 -2.52 -4.31 1.97
CA TYR A 255 -1.48 -3.45 1.41
C TYR A 255 -0.09 -4.07 1.61
N LYS A 256 0.23 -4.51 2.83
CA LYS A 256 1.50 -5.16 3.16
C LYS A 256 1.68 -6.47 2.38
N SER A 257 0.66 -7.30 2.30
CA SER A 257 0.69 -8.60 1.60
C SER A 257 0.88 -8.44 0.08
N LEU A 258 0.19 -7.48 -0.55
CA LEU A 258 0.37 -7.18 -1.97
C LEU A 258 1.71 -6.47 -2.24
N LYS A 259 2.16 -5.56 -1.35
CA LYS A 259 3.50 -4.94 -1.42
C LYS A 259 4.59 -6.00 -1.34
N SER A 260 4.40 -7.03 -0.51
CA SER A 260 5.29 -8.19 -0.43
C SER A 260 5.22 -9.10 -1.65
N LEU A 261 4.49 -8.76 -2.72
CA LEU A 261 4.57 -9.39 -4.05
C LEU A 261 5.30 -8.51 -5.08
N ARG A 262 5.70 -7.28 -4.74
CA ARG A 262 6.41 -6.37 -5.64
C ARG A 262 7.92 -6.41 -5.44
N ILE A 263 8.67 -6.03 -6.48
CA ILE A 263 10.12 -5.84 -6.42
C ILE A 263 10.38 -4.38 -6.08
N SER A 264 10.49 -4.09 -4.79
CA SER A 264 10.72 -2.74 -4.27
C SER A 264 12.16 -2.46 -3.83
N SER A 265 13.02 -3.48 -3.81
CA SER A 265 14.41 -3.36 -3.38
C SER A 265 15.33 -4.25 -4.23
N VAL A 266 16.62 -3.94 -4.22
CA VAL A 266 17.66 -4.77 -4.86
C VAL A 266 17.65 -6.19 -4.30
N PHE A 267 17.46 -6.33 -2.98
CA PHE A 267 17.37 -7.63 -2.34
C PHE A 267 16.15 -8.43 -2.82
N ASN A 268 14.98 -7.79 -2.88
CA ASN A 268 13.76 -8.41 -3.41
C ASN A 268 13.94 -8.85 -4.86
N PHE A 269 14.68 -8.07 -5.66
CA PHE A 269 15.00 -8.46 -7.03
C PHE A 269 15.78 -9.77 -7.07
N PHE A 270 16.88 -9.88 -6.32
CA PHE A 270 17.71 -11.10 -6.33
C PHE A 270 16.98 -12.33 -5.83
N THR A 271 16.22 -12.24 -4.73
CA THR A 271 15.49 -13.40 -4.20
C THR A 271 14.42 -13.89 -5.18
N ARG A 272 13.63 -12.98 -5.75
CA ARG A 272 12.52 -13.33 -6.66
C ARG A 272 13.00 -13.74 -8.05
N MET A 273 13.97 -13.03 -8.60
CA MET A 273 14.56 -13.43 -9.89
C MET A 273 15.32 -14.73 -9.73
N GLY A 274 16.00 -14.96 -8.62
CA GLY A 274 16.65 -16.22 -8.30
C GLY A 274 15.69 -17.41 -8.44
N ILE A 275 14.57 -17.37 -7.71
CA ILE A 275 13.52 -18.42 -7.75
C ILE A 275 12.94 -18.60 -9.17
N ASN A 276 12.68 -17.51 -9.87
CA ASN A 276 12.10 -17.59 -11.21
C ASN A 276 13.10 -18.12 -12.25
N VAL A 277 14.37 -17.76 -12.13
CA VAL A 277 15.44 -18.24 -13.02
C VAL A 277 15.76 -19.70 -12.72
N THR A 278 15.80 -20.14 -11.47
CA THR A 278 15.99 -21.56 -11.13
C THR A 278 14.86 -22.41 -11.70
N LEU A 279 13.61 -21.98 -11.52
CA LEU A 279 12.43 -22.65 -12.10
C LEU A 279 12.50 -22.71 -13.63
N TRP A 280 12.86 -21.60 -14.28
CA TRP A 280 13.05 -21.54 -15.73
C TRP A 280 14.12 -22.52 -16.24
N LEU A 281 15.29 -22.56 -15.59
CA LEU A 281 16.39 -23.46 -15.94
C LEU A 281 16.03 -24.94 -15.70
N LYS A 282 15.32 -25.26 -14.62
CA LYS A 282 14.81 -26.62 -14.34
C LYS A 282 13.80 -27.05 -15.41
N CYS A 283 12.89 -26.16 -15.83
CA CYS A 283 11.96 -26.42 -16.94
C CYS A 283 12.70 -26.75 -18.25
N LEU A 284 13.71 -25.95 -18.62
CA LEU A 284 14.54 -26.21 -19.81
C LEU A 284 15.19 -27.58 -19.75
N ARG A 285 15.74 -27.96 -18.59
CA ARG A 285 16.38 -29.26 -18.39
C ARG A 285 15.40 -30.41 -18.60
N ILE A 286 14.22 -30.36 -17.99
CA ILE A 286 13.21 -31.44 -18.11
C ILE A 286 12.74 -31.58 -19.56
N THR A 287 12.49 -30.48 -20.26
CA THR A 287 12.09 -30.55 -21.68
C THR A 287 13.16 -31.15 -22.59
N ASN A 288 14.44 -30.91 -22.29
CA ASN A 288 15.55 -31.53 -23.02
C ASN A 288 15.66 -33.04 -22.73
N ILE A 289 15.45 -33.47 -21.47
CA ILE A 289 15.44 -34.89 -21.09
C ILE A 289 14.30 -35.64 -21.80
N MET A 290 13.09 -35.08 -21.82
CA MET A 290 11.95 -35.63 -22.59
C MET A 290 12.19 -35.63 -24.11
N GLY A 291 13.14 -34.82 -24.60
CA GLY A 291 13.56 -34.76 -26.00
C GLY A 291 14.44 -35.92 -26.44
N ASN A 292 15.26 -36.46 -25.53
CA ASN A 292 16.26 -37.45 -25.86
C ASN A 292 16.47 -38.43 -24.67
N PRO A 293 15.59 -39.44 -24.51
CA PRO A 293 15.63 -40.34 -23.34
C PRO A 293 16.90 -41.19 -23.25
N ARG A 294 17.67 -41.32 -24.34
CA ARG A 294 18.97 -42.04 -24.36
C ARG A 294 20.12 -41.28 -23.67
N LYS A 295 20.01 -39.96 -23.44
CA LYS A 295 20.95 -39.20 -22.60
C LYS A 295 20.48 -39.28 -21.14
N GLN A 296 20.75 -40.40 -20.49
CA GLN A 296 20.40 -40.62 -19.10
C GLN A 296 21.26 -39.72 -18.20
N SER A 297 20.67 -38.66 -17.63
CA SER A 297 21.39 -37.76 -16.73
C SER A 297 21.81 -38.50 -15.45
N SER A 298 23.08 -38.41 -15.08
CA SER A 298 23.55 -38.91 -13.79
C SER A 298 22.85 -38.20 -12.61
N CYS A 299 22.46 -38.98 -11.60
CA CYS A 299 21.88 -38.49 -10.33
C CYS A 299 22.77 -37.40 -9.71
N VAL A 300 22.20 -36.29 -9.25
CA VAL A 300 22.99 -35.20 -8.62
C VAL A 300 23.29 -35.56 -7.17
N TYR A 301 22.34 -36.21 -6.50
CA TYR A 301 22.51 -36.61 -5.11
C TYR A 301 23.46 -37.79 -4.97
N PRO A 302 24.43 -37.73 -4.04
CA PRO A 302 25.26 -38.88 -3.72
C PRO A 302 24.36 -39.98 -3.14
N LYS A 303 24.25 -41.10 -3.85
CA LYS A 303 23.44 -42.25 -3.38
C LYS A 303 23.99 -42.74 -2.04
N ARG A 304 23.09 -43.01 -1.08
CA ARG A 304 23.40 -43.56 0.27
C ARG A 304 24.25 -42.67 1.18
N HIS A 305 24.32 -41.35 0.93
CA HIS A 305 25.06 -40.44 1.82
C HIS A 305 24.23 -40.02 3.05
N ARG A 306 24.13 -40.93 4.03
CA ARG A 306 23.27 -40.77 5.22
C ARG A 306 23.50 -39.48 6.00
N LEU A 307 24.76 -39.00 6.09
CA LEU A 307 25.09 -37.76 6.80
C LEU A 307 24.49 -36.51 6.14
N ALA A 308 24.43 -36.48 4.80
CA ALA A 308 23.89 -35.34 4.07
C ALA A 308 22.35 -35.34 4.10
N ALA A 309 21.74 -36.53 4.08
CA ALA A 309 20.30 -36.66 4.28
C ALA A 309 19.92 -36.25 5.72
N ALA A 310 20.69 -36.68 6.72
CA ALA A 310 20.46 -36.31 8.11
C ALA A 310 20.59 -34.79 8.33
N SER A 311 21.58 -34.12 7.72
CA SER A 311 21.73 -32.67 7.86
C SER A 311 20.55 -31.88 7.28
N LEU A 312 19.95 -32.33 6.18
CA LEU A 312 18.75 -31.71 5.61
C LEU A 312 17.51 -31.89 6.48
N VAL A 313 17.36 -33.06 7.11
CA VAL A 313 16.26 -33.29 8.08
C VAL A 313 16.45 -32.43 9.33
N VAL A 314 17.67 -32.35 9.88
CA VAL A 314 17.98 -31.47 11.01
C VAL A 314 17.73 -30.00 10.65
N PHE A 315 18.10 -29.59 9.44
CA PHE A 315 17.79 -28.25 8.93
C PHE A 315 16.28 -27.99 8.89
N ALA A 316 15.48 -28.92 8.36
CA ALA A 316 14.03 -28.76 8.30
C ALA A 316 13.40 -28.64 9.69
N LEU A 317 13.84 -29.46 10.66
CA LEU A 317 13.40 -29.39 12.05
C LEU A 317 13.80 -28.06 12.69
N PHE A 318 15.05 -27.63 12.52
CA PHE A 318 15.52 -26.35 13.02
C PHE A 318 14.73 -25.18 12.43
N LEU A 319 14.41 -25.21 11.13
CA LEU A 319 13.61 -24.18 10.48
C LEU A 319 12.21 -24.07 11.10
N ILE A 320 11.55 -25.20 11.35
CA ILE A 320 10.22 -25.23 11.98
C ILE A 320 10.31 -24.65 13.40
N VAL A 321 11.28 -25.12 14.21
CA VAL A 321 11.50 -24.60 15.57
C VAL A 321 11.81 -23.10 15.55
N TYR A 322 12.66 -22.64 14.63
CA TYR A 322 13.01 -21.24 14.49
C TYR A 322 11.78 -20.37 14.20
N VAL A 323 10.92 -20.81 13.28
CA VAL A 323 9.68 -20.10 12.94
C VAL A 323 8.72 -20.10 14.12
N GLU A 324 8.50 -21.25 14.74
CA GLU A 324 7.62 -21.39 15.89
C GLU A 324 8.09 -20.50 17.04
N GLU A 325 9.36 -20.58 17.42
CA GLU A 325 9.94 -19.73 18.47
C GLU A 325 9.85 -18.25 18.12
N SER A 326 10.20 -17.85 16.88
CA SER A 326 10.09 -16.46 16.43
C SER A 326 8.66 -15.94 16.50
N THR A 327 7.67 -16.76 16.13
CA THR A 327 6.25 -16.39 16.23
C THR A 327 5.80 -16.29 17.68
N ARG A 328 6.20 -17.26 18.52
CA ARG A 328 5.80 -17.37 19.92
C ARG A 328 6.36 -16.23 20.75
N THR A 329 7.66 -15.98 20.68
CA THR A 329 8.30 -14.94 21.49
C THR A 329 7.81 -13.55 21.11
N SER A 330 7.63 -13.27 19.82
CA SER A 330 7.09 -11.99 19.36
C SER A 330 5.62 -11.80 19.76
N ALA A 331 4.81 -12.86 19.69
CA ALA A 331 3.42 -12.81 20.14
C ALA A 331 3.31 -12.54 21.64
N ILE A 332 4.17 -13.16 22.47
CA ILE A 332 4.21 -12.88 23.91
C ILE A 332 4.63 -11.44 24.18
N ALA A 333 5.68 -10.94 23.51
CA ALA A 333 6.13 -9.55 23.67
C ALA A 333 5.07 -8.52 23.28
N CYS A 334 4.27 -8.79 22.24
CA CYS A 334 3.21 -7.89 21.78
C CYS A 334 1.85 -8.12 22.45
N ARG A 335 1.67 -9.17 23.25
CA ARG A 335 0.42 -9.46 23.96
C ARG A 335 -0.12 -8.29 24.80
N PRO A 336 0.72 -7.48 25.48
CA PRO A 336 0.25 -6.29 26.22
C PRO A 336 -0.24 -5.14 25.34
N HIS A 337 -0.05 -5.22 24.02
CA HIS A 337 -0.25 -4.14 23.05
C HIS A 337 -1.18 -4.59 21.92
N PRO A 338 -2.50 -4.75 22.18
CA PRO A 338 -3.46 -5.21 21.16
C PRO A 338 -3.57 -4.28 19.95
N GLU A 339 -3.26 -3.00 20.13
CA GLU A 339 -3.19 -2.01 19.05
C GLU A 339 -1.98 -2.20 18.11
N CYS A 340 -1.03 -3.06 18.46
CA CYS A 340 0.00 -3.51 17.52
C CYS A 340 -0.55 -4.60 16.59
N ILE A 341 -1.16 -4.18 15.50
CA ILE A 341 -1.86 -5.07 14.55
C ILE A 341 -0.88 -5.93 13.75
N ILE A 342 0.28 -5.38 13.39
CA ILE A 342 1.31 -6.09 12.65
C ILE A 342 2.63 -5.98 13.40
N ASN A 343 3.27 -7.13 13.65
CA ASN A 343 4.58 -7.22 14.27
C ASN A 343 5.54 -8.05 13.41
N ALA A 344 6.83 -7.74 13.50
CA ALA A 344 7.88 -8.59 12.96
C ALA A 344 8.03 -9.83 13.84
N ARG A 345 8.41 -10.97 13.25
CA ARG A 345 8.57 -12.22 13.99
C ARG A 345 10.04 -12.52 14.19
N ARG A 346 10.51 -12.30 15.41
CA ARG A 346 11.89 -12.49 15.82
C ARG A 346 11.97 -13.45 17.00
N TRP A 347 12.98 -14.31 16.98
CA TRP A 347 13.35 -15.10 18.14
C TRP A 347 14.11 -14.19 19.12
N ILE A 348 13.38 -13.62 20.07
CA ILE A 348 13.88 -12.66 21.06
C ILE A 348 13.93 -13.29 22.45
N ILE A 349 14.93 -12.88 23.23
CA ILE A 349 15.03 -13.25 24.65
C ILE A 349 14.13 -12.30 25.43
N LEU A 350 13.04 -12.84 25.98
CA LEU A 350 12.04 -12.05 26.70
C LEU A 350 12.53 -11.70 28.10
N GLU A 351 12.51 -10.42 28.41
CA GLU A 351 12.69 -9.91 29.76
C GLU A 351 11.36 -9.94 30.51
N LYS A 352 11.38 -10.34 31.78
CA LYS A 352 10.15 -10.42 32.58
C LYS A 352 9.51 -9.03 32.69
N SER A 353 8.23 -8.96 32.34
CA SER A 353 7.40 -7.75 32.44
C SER A 353 7.84 -6.57 31.56
N SER A 354 8.67 -6.80 30.55
CA SER A 354 9.03 -5.72 29.61
C SER A 354 7.87 -5.35 28.70
N LEU A 355 7.65 -4.04 28.52
CA LEU A 355 6.65 -3.47 27.60
C LEU A 355 7.27 -2.94 26.31
N THR A 356 8.60 -2.94 26.18
CA THR A 356 9.31 -2.28 25.06
C THR A 356 9.88 -3.27 24.05
N GLN A 357 9.74 -4.58 24.29
CA GLN A 357 10.26 -5.64 23.43
C GLN A 357 9.32 -6.07 22.31
N CYS A 358 8.15 -5.43 22.15
CA CYS A 358 7.23 -5.77 21.04
C CYS A 358 7.79 -5.23 19.72
N PRO A 359 8.14 -6.10 18.75
CA PRO A 359 8.67 -5.67 17.45
C PRO A 359 7.56 -5.16 16.53
N CYS A 360 6.91 -4.07 16.92
CA CYS A 360 5.73 -3.56 16.24
C CYS A 360 6.06 -2.86 14.91
N LEU A 361 5.29 -3.17 13.87
CA LEU A 361 5.38 -2.55 12.54
C LEU A 361 4.21 -1.63 12.24
N ALA A 362 3.01 -1.95 12.76
CA ALA A 362 1.81 -1.15 12.55
C ALA A 362 1.02 -1.00 13.86
N LEU A 363 0.91 0.25 14.31
CA LEU A 363 0.11 0.68 15.45
C LEU A 363 -1.20 1.28 14.93
N ILE A 364 -2.33 0.64 15.25
CA ILE A 364 -3.67 1.12 14.90
C ILE A 364 -4.55 1.11 16.16
N ASP A 365 -4.91 2.30 16.64
CA ASP A 365 -5.84 2.47 17.78
C ASP A 365 -6.87 3.55 17.43
N ASN A 366 -8.06 3.10 17.02
CA ASN A 366 -9.14 3.97 16.58
C ASN A 366 -10.35 3.81 17.50
N ASP A 367 -10.95 4.94 17.88
CA ASP A 367 -12.34 5.00 18.31
C ASP A 367 -13.11 5.84 17.30
N PHE A 368 -14.00 5.20 16.55
CA PHE A 368 -14.71 5.85 15.44
C PHE A 368 -16.03 6.51 15.86
N ALA A 369 -16.52 6.25 17.07
CA ALA A 369 -17.81 6.74 17.52
C ALA A 369 -17.84 6.99 19.04
N PRO A 370 -17.11 8.00 19.54
CA PRO A 370 -17.20 8.42 20.93
C PRO A 370 -18.66 8.73 21.29
N LYS A 371 -19.14 8.14 22.39
CA LYS A 371 -20.57 8.13 22.72
C LYS A 371 -20.98 9.31 23.58
N THR A 372 -20.05 9.79 24.41
CA THR A 372 -20.29 10.92 25.32
C THR A 372 -19.37 12.08 25.01
N TYR A 373 -19.81 13.30 25.37
CA TYR A 373 -18.99 14.50 25.20
C TYR A 373 -17.70 14.43 26.04
N ALA A 374 -17.75 13.82 27.22
CA ALA A 374 -16.58 13.60 28.06
C ALA A 374 -15.54 12.68 27.41
N GLU A 375 -15.96 11.56 26.80
CA GLU A 375 -15.08 10.66 26.04
C GLU A 375 -14.50 11.36 24.81
N TRP A 376 -15.34 12.11 24.07
CA TRP A 376 -14.90 12.88 22.92
C TRP A 376 -13.85 13.93 23.33
N MET A 377 -14.10 14.73 24.37
CA MET A 377 -13.19 15.81 24.74
C MET A 377 -11.95 15.34 25.49
N ASN A 378 -12.04 14.26 26.26
CA ASN A 378 -10.94 13.68 27.04
C ASN A 378 -10.63 12.25 26.59
N PRO A 379 -10.11 12.06 25.36
CA PRO A 379 -9.81 10.73 24.86
C PRO A 379 -8.63 10.11 25.61
N LYS A 380 -8.57 8.78 25.60
CA LYS A 380 -7.49 7.98 26.22
C LYS A 380 -6.11 8.49 25.77
N ASN A 381 -5.24 8.82 26.74
CA ASN A 381 -3.86 9.18 26.48
C ASN A 381 -3.04 7.95 26.07
N VAL A 382 -2.37 8.05 24.92
CA VAL A 382 -1.57 6.97 24.34
C VAL A 382 -0.10 7.32 24.19
N THR A 383 0.37 8.49 24.63
CA THR A 383 1.76 8.94 24.47
C THR A 383 2.77 7.91 24.99
N ALA A 384 2.56 7.41 26.21
CA ALA A 384 3.45 6.39 26.80
C ALA A 384 3.39 5.05 26.03
N LYS A 385 2.23 4.68 25.49
CA LYS A 385 2.04 3.45 24.73
C LYS A 385 2.74 3.53 23.36
N VAL A 386 2.58 4.66 22.69
CA VAL A 386 3.28 4.97 21.44
C VAL A 386 4.79 4.94 21.65
N ALA A 387 5.30 5.56 22.73
CA ALA A 387 6.72 5.52 23.08
C ALA A 387 7.24 4.08 23.30
N GLN A 388 6.48 3.25 24.04
CA GLN A 388 6.82 1.84 24.28
C GLN A 388 6.92 1.04 22.97
N LEU A 389 5.96 1.21 22.06
CA LEU A 389 5.95 0.50 20.76
C LEU A 389 6.99 1.04 19.78
N ALA A 390 7.36 2.32 19.89
CA ALA A 390 8.38 2.95 19.07
C ALA A 390 9.81 2.63 19.53
N THR A 391 9.99 2.13 20.76
CA THR A 391 11.32 1.92 21.38
C THR A 391 12.25 1.06 20.53
N MET A 392 11.72 0.06 19.80
CA MET A 392 12.54 -0.80 18.93
C MET A 392 12.91 -0.17 17.57
N GLY A 393 12.39 1.00 17.23
CA GLY A 393 12.65 1.68 15.96
C GLY A 393 12.02 1.00 14.73
N LEU A 394 11.03 0.12 14.94
CA LEU A 394 10.45 -0.71 13.86
C LEU A 394 9.12 -0.19 13.32
N LEU A 395 8.48 0.81 13.96
CA LEU A 395 7.17 1.29 13.53
C LEU A 395 7.23 1.87 12.12
N GLN A 396 6.31 1.43 11.27
CA GLN A 396 6.17 1.89 9.89
C GLN A 396 4.83 2.58 9.64
N ILE A 397 3.83 2.25 10.45
CA ILE A 397 2.45 2.71 10.33
C ILE A 397 1.97 3.12 11.72
N VAL A 398 1.49 4.35 11.85
CA VAL A 398 0.78 4.86 13.02
C VAL A 398 -0.55 5.43 12.56
N GLN A 399 -1.64 4.85 13.02
CA GLN A 399 -3.00 5.33 12.77
C GLN A 399 -3.73 5.45 14.10
N LEU A 400 -4.07 6.67 14.47
CA LEU A 400 -4.73 6.99 15.73
C LEU A 400 -5.94 7.87 15.45
N THR A 401 -7.12 7.43 15.92
CA THR A 401 -8.36 8.20 15.85
C THR A 401 -8.95 8.33 17.24
N ASN A 402 -9.25 9.56 17.67
CA ASN A 402 -9.81 9.83 19.01
C ASN A 402 -8.94 9.29 20.15
N ARG A 403 -7.64 9.58 20.11
CA ARG A 403 -6.65 9.25 21.16
C ARG A 403 -5.81 10.45 21.50
N ASN A 404 -5.52 10.70 22.76
CA ASN A 404 -4.71 11.87 23.12
C ASN A 404 -3.21 11.58 22.88
N LEU A 405 -2.63 12.28 21.88
CA LEU A 405 -1.21 12.30 21.50
C LEU A 405 -0.80 13.74 21.16
N GLN A 406 -0.68 14.58 22.20
CA GLN A 406 -0.39 16.01 22.02
C GLN A 406 0.96 16.27 21.35
N VAL A 407 1.96 15.45 21.67
CA VAL A 407 3.33 15.54 21.17
C VAL A 407 3.78 14.14 20.77
N LEU A 408 4.51 14.04 19.65
CA LEU A 408 5.16 12.79 19.26
C LEU A 408 6.31 12.48 20.23
N PRO A 409 6.33 11.28 20.85
CA PRO A 409 7.42 10.89 21.74
C PRO A 409 8.75 10.72 20.97
N GLU A 410 9.88 10.96 21.63
CA GLU A 410 11.23 10.96 21.03
C GLU A 410 11.57 9.61 20.41
N GLU A 411 11.04 8.51 20.92
CA GLU A 411 11.27 7.15 20.42
C GLU A 411 10.80 6.98 18.97
N ILE A 412 9.80 7.75 18.50
CA ILE A 412 9.38 7.73 17.09
C ILE A 412 10.51 8.19 16.16
N ARG A 413 11.41 9.07 16.63
CA ARG A 413 12.57 9.51 15.84
C ARG A 413 13.43 8.33 15.36
N GLY A 414 13.53 7.28 16.17
CA GLY A 414 14.26 6.05 15.81
C GLY A 414 13.56 5.18 14.75
N CYS A 415 12.30 5.46 14.43
CA CYS A 415 11.50 4.72 13.46
C CYS A 415 11.73 5.22 12.02
N THR A 416 12.97 5.14 11.52
CA THR A 416 13.38 5.73 10.23
C THR A 416 12.68 5.13 9.00
N GLU A 417 12.04 3.96 9.16
CA GLU A 417 11.24 3.28 8.14
C GLU A 417 9.75 3.64 8.20
N MET A 418 9.37 4.70 8.94
CA MET A 418 8.00 5.22 8.99
C MET A 418 7.51 5.62 7.60
N ARG A 419 6.36 5.10 7.20
CA ARG A 419 5.73 5.34 5.89
C ARG A 419 4.35 5.98 6.01
N TYR A 420 3.59 5.63 7.03
CA TYR A 420 2.20 6.07 7.15
C TYR A 420 1.94 6.65 8.54
N MET A 421 1.46 7.89 8.58
CA MET A 421 1.03 8.54 9.81
C MET A 421 -0.34 9.18 9.59
N SER A 422 -1.34 8.72 10.34
CA SER A 422 -2.68 9.31 10.41
C SER A 422 -3.01 9.61 11.87
N LEU A 423 -3.24 10.88 12.17
CA LEU A 423 -3.51 11.42 13.49
C LEU A 423 -4.82 12.21 13.42
N MET A 424 -5.95 11.55 13.70
CA MET A 424 -7.28 12.16 13.67
C MET A 424 -7.79 12.40 15.09
N TYR A 425 -8.13 13.65 15.38
CA TYR A 425 -8.65 14.11 16.66
C TYR A 425 -7.72 13.78 17.84
N THR A 426 -6.42 13.83 17.60
CA THR A 426 -5.40 13.38 18.56
C THR A 426 -4.88 14.44 19.52
N HIS A 427 -5.46 15.64 19.49
CA HIS A 427 -4.99 16.81 20.24
C HIS A 427 -3.55 17.24 19.90
N THR A 428 -3.00 16.77 18.78
CA THR A 428 -1.66 17.15 18.31
C THR A 428 -1.66 18.61 17.88
N GLN A 429 -0.84 19.44 18.55
CA GLN A 429 -0.78 20.88 18.29
C GLN A 429 0.46 21.31 17.49
N THR A 430 1.53 20.51 17.54
CA THR A 430 2.77 20.76 16.83
C THR A 430 3.51 19.44 16.55
N PHE A 431 4.47 19.48 15.65
CA PHE A 431 5.43 18.39 15.45
C PHE A 431 6.81 18.79 15.96
N PRO A 432 7.58 17.84 16.53
CA PRO A 432 8.95 18.10 16.95
C PRO A 432 9.85 18.41 15.74
N SER A 433 10.93 19.17 15.94
CA SER A 433 11.83 19.59 14.85
C SER A 433 12.52 18.43 14.14
N TRP A 434 12.70 17.29 14.79
CA TRP A 434 13.26 16.08 14.19
C TRP A 434 12.30 15.37 13.23
N ILE A 435 11.03 15.78 13.10
CA ILE A 435 10.05 15.11 12.22
C ILE A 435 10.53 15.00 10.77
N LYS A 436 11.35 15.96 10.31
CA LYS A 436 11.99 15.97 8.99
C LYS A 436 12.92 14.77 8.75
N GLU A 437 13.37 14.10 9.80
CA GLU A 437 14.21 12.89 9.72
C GLU A 437 13.43 11.67 9.20
N LEU A 438 12.09 11.70 9.21
CA LEU A 438 11.23 10.64 8.66
C LEU A 438 11.14 10.71 7.12
N LYS A 439 12.29 10.61 6.44
CA LYS A 439 12.43 10.78 4.98
C LYS A 439 11.69 9.73 4.14
N GLN A 440 11.30 8.62 4.76
CA GLN A 440 10.53 7.54 4.13
C GLN A 440 9.01 7.73 4.26
N LEU A 441 8.53 8.83 4.88
CA LEU A 441 7.10 9.04 5.04
C LEU A 441 6.41 9.21 3.69
N GLU A 442 5.43 8.36 3.44
CA GLU A 442 4.70 8.19 2.18
C GLU A 442 3.32 8.88 2.26
N TYR A 443 2.71 8.89 3.45
CA TYR A 443 1.36 9.41 3.74
C TYR A 443 1.33 10.13 5.10
N LEU A 444 0.82 11.36 5.11
CA LEU A 444 0.57 12.14 6.32
C LEU A 444 -0.86 12.69 6.32
N HIS A 445 -1.64 12.30 7.33
CA HIS A 445 -2.96 12.88 7.60
C HIS A 445 -3.01 13.37 9.05
N VAL A 446 -3.28 14.66 9.24
CA VAL A 446 -3.49 15.25 10.56
C VAL A 446 -4.82 15.99 10.57
N GLU A 447 -5.69 15.60 11.49
CA GLU A 447 -6.98 16.23 11.67
C GLU A 447 -7.21 16.65 13.12
N GLY A 448 -7.44 17.94 13.35
CA GLY A 448 -7.79 18.48 14.66
C GLY A 448 -9.27 18.39 14.98
N LYS A 449 -9.63 18.75 16.21
CA LYS A 449 -10.99 19.18 16.57
C LYS A 449 -11.13 20.66 16.27
N ALA A 450 -12.35 21.18 16.23
CA ALA A 450 -12.57 22.62 16.03
C ALA A 450 -11.88 23.51 17.08
N THR A 451 -11.71 23.01 18.30
CA THR A 451 -11.09 23.75 19.42
C THR A 451 -9.64 23.38 19.67
N ILE A 452 -9.17 22.23 19.21
CA ILE A 452 -7.84 21.68 19.50
C ILE A 452 -7.30 21.01 18.24
N GLY A 453 -6.31 21.61 17.60
CA GLY A 453 -5.64 21.09 16.40
C GLY A 453 -4.25 21.69 16.25
N LEU A 454 -3.64 21.52 15.07
CA LEU A 454 -2.32 22.09 14.80
C LEU A 454 -2.36 23.62 14.91
N VAL A 455 -1.34 24.17 15.57
CA VAL A 455 -1.12 25.62 15.72
C VAL A 455 0.15 26.05 14.97
N SER A 456 1.13 25.17 14.88
CA SER A 456 2.38 25.43 14.13
C SER A 456 2.98 24.13 13.58
N LEU A 457 3.79 24.28 12.54
CA LEU A 457 4.61 23.23 11.95
C LEU A 457 6.07 23.72 11.86
N PRO A 458 7.08 22.84 12.02
CA PRO A 458 8.47 23.22 11.78
C PRO A 458 8.67 23.75 10.36
N VAL A 459 9.40 24.86 10.21
CA VAL A 459 9.54 25.57 8.93
C VAL A 459 10.25 24.73 7.86
N ASP A 460 11.11 23.82 8.29
CA ASP A 460 11.92 22.91 7.48
C ASP A 460 11.34 21.47 7.43
N MET A 461 10.10 21.27 7.91
CA MET A 461 9.49 19.95 8.05
C MET A 461 9.51 19.15 6.75
N PHE A 462 9.25 19.81 5.61
CA PHE A 462 9.05 19.15 4.32
C PHE A 462 10.29 19.14 3.41
N ASP A 463 11.41 19.75 3.81
CA ASP A 463 12.58 19.98 2.94
C ASP A 463 13.18 18.70 2.35
N GLU A 464 13.16 17.60 3.11
CA GLU A 464 13.72 16.30 2.71
C GLU A 464 12.68 15.17 2.58
N MET A 465 11.39 15.51 2.59
CA MET A 465 10.28 14.54 2.54
C MET A 465 9.89 14.15 1.11
N SER A 466 10.88 13.83 0.28
CA SER A 466 10.67 13.48 -1.13
C SER A 466 9.82 12.22 -1.35
N SER A 467 9.67 11.35 -0.34
CA SER A 467 8.82 10.15 -0.42
C SER A 467 7.33 10.45 -0.23
N LEU A 468 6.97 11.64 0.27
CA LEU A 468 5.60 11.98 0.63
C LEU A 468 4.74 12.12 -0.64
N THR A 469 3.65 11.36 -0.70
CA THR A 469 2.74 11.35 -1.85
C THR A 469 1.36 11.88 -1.52
N THR A 470 0.96 11.84 -0.25
CA THR A 470 -0.33 12.32 0.22
C THR A 470 -0.13 13.16 1.47
N LEU A 471 -0.62 14.40 1.41
CA LEU A 471 -0.68 15.32 2.55
C LEU A 471 -2.14 15.74 2.73
N HIS A 472 -2.70 15.38 3.89
CA HIS A 472 -4.05 15.78 4.29
C HIS A 472 -3.98 16.51 5.64
N LEU A 473 -4.37 17.78 5.63
CA LEU A 473 -4.51 18.59 6.85
C LEU A 473 -5.97 19.03 7.01
N GLY A 474 -6.60 18.60 8.09
CA GLY A 474 -8.02 18.84 8.36
C GLY A 474 -8.24 19.53 9.71
N SER A 475 -9.23 20.41 9.81
CA SER A 475 -9.69 21.01 11.08
C SER A 475 -8.56 21.55 11.95
N ASN A 476 -7.61 22.26 11.32
CA ASN A 476 -6.50 22.94 11.98
C ASN A 476 -6.80 24.44 12.00
N VAL A 477 -7.83 24.80 12.77
CA VAL A 477 -8.46 26.13 12.78
C VAL A 477 -7.48 27.25 13.10
N ALA A 478 -6.47 26.96 13.94
CA ALA A 478 -5.49 27.92 14.42
C ALA A 478 -4.16 27.92 13.65
N LEU A 479 -3.99 27.12 12.59
CA LEU A 479 -2.74 27.02 11.83
C LEU A 479 -2.69 28.11 10.74
N PRO A 480 -1.81 29.13 10.86
CA PRO A 480 -1.84 30.28 9.97
C PRO A 480 -1.09 30.06 8.65
N ARG A 481 -0.06 29.21 8.66
CA ARG A 481 0.85 28.99 7.52
C ARG A 481 1.32 27.55 7.45
N LEU A 482 1.70 27.13 6.24
CA LEU A 482 2.31 25.83 5.98
C LEU A 482 3.81 26.00 5.65
N PRO A 483 4.67 25.01 6.00
CA PRO A 483 6.06 24.97 5.57
C PRO A 483 6.19 24.89 4.04
N SER A 484 7.37 25.24 3.51
CA SER A 484 7.64 25.18 2.07
C SER A 484 7.42 23.77 1.49
N PHE A 485 6.87 23.70 0.28
CA PHE A 485 6.65 22.42 -0.43
C PHE A 485 7.82 22.01 -1.33
N HIS A 486 8.95 22.72 -1.28
CA HIS A 486 10.10 22.48 -2.17
C HIS A 486 10.62 21.02 -2.13
N GLY A 487 10.61 20.37 -0.95
CA GLY A 487 11.03 18.98 -0.82
C GLY A 487 9.99 17.93 -1.26
N LEU A 488 8.73 18.31 -1.49
CA LEU A 488 7.60 17.41 -1.76
C LEU A 488 7.49 17.00 -3.24
N THR A 489 8.61 16.62 -3.85
CA THR A 489 8.74 16.34 -5.30
C THR A 489 7.91 15.18 -5.83
N ASN A 490 7.38 14.30 -4.95
CA ASN A 490 6.50 13.19 -5.32
C ASN A 490 5.05 13.34 -4.83
N LEU A 491 4.65 14.52 -4.36
CA LEU A 491 3.29 14.75 -3.86
C LEU A 491 2.28 14.59 -5.01
N LYS A 492 1.29 13.72 -4.79
CA LYS A 492 0.18 13.44 -5.72
C LYS A 492 -1.14 13.98 -5.23
N VAL A 493 -1.35 14.00 -3.92
CA VAL A 493 -2.60 14.44 -3.30
C VAL A 493 -2.30 15.48 -2.22
N LEU A 494 -2.88 16.66 -2.39
CA LEU A 494 -2.93 17.71 -1.37
C LEU A 494 -4.40 17.98 -1.01
N ALA A 495 -4.75 17.72 0.24
CA ALA A 495 -6.08 17.99 0.77
C ALA A 495 -5.97 18.89 2.00
N LEU A 496 -6.63 20.05 1.94
CA LEU A 496 -6.74 21.00 3.03
C LEU A 496 -8.22 21.16 3.34
N ALA A 497 -8.62 20.95 4.59
CA ALA A 497 -10.00 21.05 5.01
C ALA A 497 -10.12 21.83 6.32
N VAL A 498 -11.07 22.77 6.41
CA VAL A 498 -11.36 23.53 7.64
C VAL A 498 -10.07 24.21 8.16
N SER A 499 -9.51 25.07 7.31
CA SER A 499 -8.28 25.83 7.56
C SER A 499 -8.63 27.30 7.75
N MET A 500 -9.21 27.64 8.90
CA MET A 500 -9.79 28.97 9.14
C MET A 500 -8.77 30.10 9.24
N ALA A 501 -7.59 29.84 9.80
CA ALA A 501 -6.52 30.83 9.95
C ALA A 501 -5.54 30.85 8.76
N LEU A 502 -5.67 29.94 7.79
CA LEU A 502 -4.69 29.81 6.70
C LEU A 502 -4.83 30.96 5.70
N GLU A 503 -3.81 31.83 5.68
CA GLU A 503 -3.80 33.05 4.86
C GLU A 503 -3.32 32.78 3.43
N GLU A 504 -2.34 31.90 3.26
CA GLU A 504 -1.66 31.65 2.00
C GLU A 504 -1.21 30.19 1.86
N LEU A 505 -1.05 29.74 0.61
CA LEU A 505 -0.44 28.46 0.30
C LEU A 505 1.01 28.65 -0.15
N PRO A 506 1.94 27.75 0.22
CA PRO A 506 3.29 27.73 -0.31
C PRO A 506 3.30 27.58 -1.84
N ALA A 507 4.39 28.03 -2.46
CA ALA A 507 4.60 27.88 -3.90
C ALA A 507 4.57 26.40 -4.34
N PHE A 508 4.04 26.14 -5.54
CA PHE A 508 3.88 24.80 -6.12
C PHE A 508 5.02 24.42 -7.07
N ASP A 509 6.14 25.14 -7.02
CA ASP A 509 7.29 25.04 -7.95
C ASP A 509 7.85 23.62 -8.10
N SER A 510 7.75 22.80 -7.05
CA SER A 510 8.26 21.41 -7.03
C SER A 510 7.18 20.34 -7.16
N LEU A 511 5.90 20.71 -7.25
CA LEU A 511 4.75 19.80 -7.22
C LEU A 511 4.40 19.22 -8.60
N HIS A 512 5.40 18.79 -9.36
CA HIS A 512 5.24 18.32 -10.75
C HIS A 512 4.33 17.09 -10.92
N LYS A 513 4.11 16.33 -9.84
CA LYS A 513 3.31 15.10 -9.82
C LYS A 513 1.95 15.28 -9.16
N LEU A 514 1.53 16.51 -8.85
CA LEU A 514 0.25 16.74 -8.18
C LEU A 514 -0.91 16.35 -9.11
N GLU A 515 -1.69 15.35 -8.68
CA GLU A 515 -2.83 14.82 -9.44
C GLU A 515 -4.17 15.30 -8.87
N ARG A 516 -4.23 15.55 -7.55
CA ARG A 516 -5.45 15.95 -6.85
C ARG A 516 -5.19 17.07 -5.85
N LEU A 517 -5.94 18.15 -6.00
CA LEU A 517 -6.00 19.27 -5.05
C LEU A 517 -7.42 19.43 -4.52
N VAL A 518 -7.57 19.38 -3.20
CA VAL A 518 -8.84 19.66 -2.51
C VAL A 518 -8.62 20.76 -1.50
N ILE A 519 -9.38 21.84 -1.60
CA ILE A 519 -9.39 22.94 -0.64
C ILE A 519 -10.83 23.12 -0.16
N ALA A 520 -11.12 22.67 1.05
CA ALA A 520 -12.44 22.77 1.66
C ALA A 520 -12.39 23.77 2.82
N ILE A 521 -13.22 24.81 2.79
CA ILE A 521 -13.36 25.79 3.89
C ILE A 521 -12.00 26.41 4.26
N ALA A 522 -11.56 27.36 3.44
CA ALA A 522 -10.34 28.16 3.64
C ALA A 522 -10.67 29.65 3.39
N PRO A 523 -11.46 30.29 4.27
CA PRO A 523 -12.09 31.57 3.98
C PRO A 523 -11.11 32.75 3.87
N LEU A 524 -9.95 32.67 4.52
CA LEU A 524 -8.92 33.71 4.46
C LEU A 524 -8.02 33.62 3.23
N LEU A 525 -8.09 32.51 2.49
CA LEU A 525 -7.29 32.33 1.28
C LEU A 525 -7.80 33.28 0.19
N ASP A 526 -7.00 34.29 -0.13
CA ASP A 526 -7.35 35.36 -1.07
C ASP A 526 -6.74 35.17 -2.47
N SER A 527 -5.88 34.16 -2.64
CA SER A 527 -5.22 33.84 -3.90
C SER A 527 -4.76 32.38 -3.91
N LEU A 528 -4.42 31.87 -5.10
CA LEU A 528 -3.85 30.54 -5.29
C LEU A 528 -2.44 30.65 -5.90
N PRO A 529 -1.53 29.71 -5.60
CA PRO A 529 -0.20 29.67 -6.20
C PRO A 529 -0.25 29.36 -7.70
N ASP A 530 0.88 29.54 -8.38
CA ASP A 530 1.01 29.26 -9.81
C ASP A 530 0.92 27.75 -10.10
N PHE A 531 0.05 27.37 -11.04
CA PHE A 531 -0.13 25.98 -11.46
C PHE A 531 0.74 25.59 -12.66
N SER A 532 1.53 26.50 -13.23
CA SER A 532 2.45 26.21 -14.35
C SER A 532 3.36 24.98 -14.12
N PRO A 533 3.87 24.71 -12.89
CA PRO A 533 4.69 23.53 -12.62
C PRO A 533 3.93 22.19 -12.62
N ILE A 534 2.59 22.21 -12.58
CA ILE A 534 1.76 21.01 -12.45
C ILE A 534 1.35 20.51 -13.84
N HIS A 535 1.74 19.28 -14.18
CA HIS A 535 1.55 18.76 -15.54
C HIS A 535 0.33 17.83 -15.73
N ASP A 536 -0.11 17.12 -14.69
CA ASP A 536 -1.17 16.08 -14.78
C ASP A 536 -2.24 16.22 -13.68
N LEU A 537 -2.81 17.42 -13.54
CA LEU A 537 -3.89 17.65 -12.58
C LEU A 537 -5.19 16.96 -13.07
N LYS A 538 -5.62 15.94 -12.32
CA LYS A 538 -6.81 15.11 -12.61
C LYS A 538 -8.06 15.61 -11.89
N SER A 539 -7.88 16.20 -10.71
CA SER A 539 -8.99 16.69 -9.88
C SER A 539 -8.58 17.98 -9.16
N PHE A 540 -9.39 19.02 -9.31
CA PHE A 540 -9.31 20.24 -8.49
C PHE A 540 -10.70 20.57 -7.95
N VAL A 541 -10.83 20.51 -6.62
CA VAL A 541 -12.10 20.73 -5.95
C VAL A 541 -11.92 21.80 -4.89
N THR A 542 -12.76 22.84 -4.94
CA THR A 542 -12.90 23.76 -3.83
C THR A 542 -14.32 23.68 -3.27
N ILE A 543 -14.40 23.47 -1.96
CA ILE A 543 -15.66 23.31 -1.25
C ILE A 543 -15.80 24.50 -0.31
N ASP A 544 -16.95 25.16 -0.39
CA ASP A 544 -17.25 26.37 0.39
C ASP A 544 -16.39 27.59 0.01
N ARG A 545 -16.58 28.69 0.74
CA ARG A 545 -15.99 30.01 0.47
C ARG A 545 -14.46 30.00 0.24
N GLY A 546 -14.07 30.49 -0.94
CA GLY A 546 -12.72 30.94 -1.28
C GLY A 546 -12.79 32.33 -1.90
N THR A 547 -12.27 33.34 -1.21
CA THR A 547 -12.47 34.75 -1.62
C THR A 547 -11.75 35.09 -2.93
N TRP A 548 -10.71 34.31 -3.27
CA TRP A 548 -10.03 34.34 -4.57
C TRP A 548 -10.98 34.13 -5.77
N CYS A 549 -12.18 33.59 -5.60
CA CYS A 549 -13.17 33.44 -6.66
C CYS A 549 -13.80 34.77 -7.13
N CYS A 550 -13.72 35.83 -6.32
CA CYS A 550 -14.49 37.06 -6.54
C CYS A 550 -13.76 38.35 -6.09
N ASN A 551 -12.66 38.26 -5.35
CA ASN A 551 -11.89 39.42 -4.88
C ASN A 551 -11.00 40.08 -5.97
N GLY A 552 -11.13 39.64 -7.23
CA GLY A 552 -10.31 40.11 -8.35
C GLY A 552 -9.05 39.27 -8.62
N PHE A 553 -8.77 38.20 -7.89
CA PHE A 553 -7.62 37.31 -8.19
C PHE A 553 -7.69 36.69 -9.60
N LEU A 554 -8.90 36.29 -10.03
CA LEU A 554 -9.16 35.70 -11.34
C LEU A 554 -9.41 36.71 -12.46
N GLY A 555 -9.42 38.01 -12.16
CA GLY A 555 -9.78 39.05 -13.11
C GLY A 555 -10.46 40.24 -12.43
N GLU A 556 -11.65 40.60 -12.88
CA GLU A 556 -12.41 41.69 -12.26
C GLU A 556 -12.95 41.27 -10.88
N CYS A 557 -12.98 42.22 -9.95
CA CYS A 557 -13.52 42.00 -8.62
C CYS A 557 -15.05 42.13 -8.65
N ASP A 558 -15.74 41.15 -8.08
CA ASP A 558 -17.19 41.12 -7.92
C ASP A 558 -17.56 40.87 -6.45
N LEU A 559 -17.75 41.96 -5.69
CA LEU A 559 -18.18 41.88 -4.28
C LEU A 559 -19.67 41.51 -4.12
N GLN A 560 -20.46 41.47 -5.19
CA GLN A 560 -21.84 40.99 -5.14
C GLN A 560 -21.91 39.46 -5.15
N ASN A 561 -20.83 38.79 -5.59
CA ASN A 561 -20.72 37.35 -5.50
C ASN A 561 -20.90 36.89 -4.04
N PRO A 562 -21.80 35.94 -3.74
CA PRO A 562 -22.02 35.45 -2.38
C PRO A 562 -20.72 35.05 -1.68
N MET A 563 -19.76 34.48 -2.40
CA MET A 563 -18.44 34.04 -1.90
C MET A 563 -17.60 35.17 -1.31
N CYS A 564 -17.87 36.43 -1.68
CA CYS A 564 -17.21 37.61 -1.14
C CYS A 564 -18.03 38.30 -0.03
N GLY A 565 -19.29 37.92 0.19
CA GLY A 565 -20.11 38.44 1.28
C GLY A 565 -19.75 37.86 2.65
N THR A 566 -20.47 38.28 3.70
CA THR A 566 -20.35 37.69 5.05
C THR A 566 -20.82 36.24 5.03
N HIS A 567 -20.02 35.32 5.59
CA HIS A 567 -20.33 33.90 5.53
C HIS A 567 -21.47 33.52 6.50
N PRO A 568 -22.55 32.85 6.03
CA PRO A 568 -23.73 32.55 6.84
C PRO A 568 -23.47 31.54 7.97
N VAL A 569 -22.59 30.54 7.75
CA VAL A 569 -22.24 29.52 8.77
C VAL A 569 -21.09 29.97 9.69
N TRP A 570 -19.96 30.39 9.11
CA TRP A 570 -18.74 30.69 9.88
C TRP A 570 -18.64 32.12 10.41
N GLY A 571 -19.53 33.03 9.98
CA GLY A 571 -19.50 34.44 10.40
C GLY A 571 -18.27 35.22 9.91
N THR A 572 -17.50 34.70 8.95
CA THR A 572 -16.32 35.39 8.43
C THR A 572 -16.73 36.66 7.66
N PRO A 573 -16.00 37.78 7.82
CA PRO A 573 -16.38 39.08 7.27
C PRO A 573 -16.34 39.09 5.73
N ALA A 574 -17.00 40.07 5.12
CA ALA A 574 -16.94 40.27 3.67
C ALA A 574 -15.49 40.51 3.19
N ALA A 575 -15.18 40.00 1.99
CA ALA A 575 -13.88 40.18 1.36
C ALA A 575 -13.75 41.59 0.77
N THR A 576 -12.51 42.05 0.60
CA THR A 576 -12.18 43.29 -0.11
C THR A 576 -11.53 42.97 -1.45
N CYS A 577 -11.71 43.84 -2.44
CA CYS A 577 -11.02 43.70 -3.72
C CYS A 577 -9.51 43.83 -3.57
N LEU A 578 -8.77 42.98 -4.28
CA LEU A 578 -7.33 43.13 -4.45
C LEU A 578 -7.02 44.42 -5.26
N PRO A 579 -5.93 45.14 -4.97
CA PRO A 579 -5.56 46.35 -5.70
C PRO A 579 -5.40 46.11 -7.21
N THR A 580 -5.79 47.09 -8.04
CA THR A 580 -5.74 46.98 -9.51
C THR A 580 -4.32 47.04 -10.09
N ASN A 581 -3.39 47.76 -9.46
CA ASN A 581 -1.99 47.92 -9.91
C ASN A 581 -1.01 46.91 -9.28
N ARG A 582 -1.49 45.73 -8.87
CA ARG A 582 -0.66 44.73 -8.18
C ARG A 582 0.18 43.90 -9.14
N THR A 583 1.37 43.51 -8.70
CA THR A 583 2.27 42.57 -9.41
C THR A 583 2.20 41.15 -8.84
N GLU A 584 1.67 41.01 -7.62
CA GLU A 584 1.51 39.74 -6.90
C GLU A 584 0.03 39.40 -6.76
N LYS A 585 -0.28 38.13 -6.44
CA LYS A 585 -1.68 37.63 -6.36
C LYS A 585 -2.46 37.89 -7.65
N VAL A 586 -1.81 37.60 -8.76
CA VAL A 586 -2.40 37.58 -10.10
C VAL A 586 -2.37 36.15 -10.59
N ALA A 587 -3.53 35.60 -10.96
CA ALA A 587 -3.60 34.24 -11.47
C ALA A 587 -2.75 34.11 -12.75
N SER A 588 -1.84 33.13 -12.78
CA SER A 588 -1.10 32.81 -14.00
C SER A 588 -2.05 32.24 -15.07
N ARG A 589 -1.60 32.21 -16.32
CA ARG A 589 -2.37 31.58 -17.41
C ARG A 589 -2.67 30.10 -17.10
N ALA A 590 -1.71 29.35 -16.56
CA ALA A 590 -1.91 27.97 -16.17
C ALA A 590 -2.95 27.81 -15.03
N THR A 591 -2.94 28.71 -14.04
CA THR A 591 -3.93 28.71 -12.96
C THR A 591 -5.33 29.00 -13.50
N LEU A 592 -5.48 29.97 -14.40
CA LEU A 592 -6.76 30.28 -15.08
C LEU A 592 -7.27 29.09 -15.93
N ASP A 593 -6.38 28.45 -16.68
CA ASP A 593 -6.71 27.27 -17.50
C ASP A 593 -7.20 26.10 -16.62
N ALA A 594 -6.55 25.87 -15.48
CA ALA A 594 -6.95 24.85 -14.52
C ALA A 594 -8.34 25.14 -13.91
N ILE A 595 -8.59 26.39 -13.50
CA ILE A 595 -9.90 26.80 -12.98
C ILE A 595 -10.99 26.63 -14.04
N THR A 596 -10.71 26.98 -15.29
CA THR A 596 -11.63 26.80 -16.41
C THR A 596 -11.93 25.32 -16.64
N LYS A 597 -10.89 24.47 -16.65
CA LYS A 597 -11.00 23.01 -16.79
C LYS A 597 -11.87 22.39 -15.69
N PHE A 598 -11.79 22.90 -14.46
CA PHE A 598 -12.49 22.38 -13.28
C PHE A 598 -13.64 23.27 -12.79
N SER A 599 -14.18 24.14 -13.65
CA SER A 599 -15.20 25.16 -13.30
C SER A 599 -16.46 24.65 -12.58
N LYS A 600 -16.79 23.36 -12.73
CA LYS A 600 -17.93 22.74 -12.03
C LYS A 600 -17.66 22.41 -10.56
N SER A 601 -16.39 22.24 -10.19
CA SER A 601 -15.95 21.80 -8.86
C SER A 601 -15.16 22.86 -8.11
N VAL A 602 -14.98 24.04 -8.71
CA VAL A 602 -14.33 25.19 -8.07
C VAL A 602 -15.28 26.38 -8.06
N CYS A 603 -15.18 27.21 -7.03
CA CYS A 603 -16.06 28.36 -6.83
C CYS A 603 -17.56 28.01 -6.79
N GLY A 604 -17.88 26.76 -6.40
CA GLY A 604 -19.23 26.20 -6.40
C GLY A 604 -20.01 26.50 -5.12
N GLY A 605 -20.45 27.75 -4.96
CA GLY A 605 -21.39 28.17 -3.92
C GLY A 605 -20.89 28.05 -2.47
N ILE A 606 -21.74 28.47 -1.52
CA ILE A 606 -21.46 28.50 -0.08
C ILE A 606 -22.25 27.40 0.64
N ILE A 607 -21.62 26.74 1.62
CA ILE A 607 -22.29 25.79 2.51
C ILE A 607 -23.36 26.50 3.34
N ARG A 608 -24.59 25.99 3.33
CA ARG A 608 -25.68 26.51 4.17
C ARG A 608 -25.70 25.79 5.52
N PRO A 609 -26.33 26.38 6.56
CA PRO A 609 -26.46 25.73 7.87
C PRO A 609 -27.11 24.34 7.85
N THR A 610 -27.98 24.06 6.87
CA THR A 610 -28.62 22.75 6.68
C THR A 610 -27.73 21.69 6.05
N ASP A 611 -26.58 22.11 5.52
CA ASP A 611 -25.70 21.25 4.74
C ASP A 611 -24.56 20.71 5.62
N SER A 612 -24.17 21.42 6.69
CA SER A 612 -23.07 21.04 7.57
C SER A 612 -23.53 20.34 8.86
N GLN A 613 -22.72 19.38 9.32
CA GLN A 613 -22.76 18.95 10.71
C GLN A 613 -21.83 19.86 11.52
N PRO A 614 -22.34 20.67 12.47
CA PRO A 614 -21.49 21.45 13.36
C PRO A 614 -20.67 20.51 14.25
N SER A 615 -19.60 21.05 14.83
CA SER A 615 -18.79 20.28 15.78
C SER A 615 -19.64 19.81 16.97
N PRO A 616 -19.44 18.57 17.47
CA PRO A 616 -20.18 18.06 18.62
C PRO A 616 -20.08 18.97 19.84
N THR A 617 -21.22 19.24 20.47
CA THR A 617 -21.34 19.96 21.75
C THR A 617 -21.88 19.01 22.80
N GLU A 618 -21.79 19.39 24.07
CA GLU A 618 -22.33 18.57 25.15
C GLU A 618 -23.84 18.31 24.97
N GLU A 619 -24.61 19.36 24.66
CA GLU A 619 -26.04 19.28 24.42
C GLU A 619 -26.39 18.38 23.23
N THR A 620 -25.72 18.56 22.09
CA THR A 620 -26.01 17.78 20.87
C THR A 620 -25.60 16.32 20.98
N MET A 621 -24.59 15.98 21.79
CA MET A 621 -24.24 14.58 22.06
C MET A 621 -25.17 13.95 23.11
N ALA A 622 -25.54 14.72 24.15
CA ALA A 622 -26.44 14.25 25.20
C ALA A 622 -27.82 13.87 24.64
N SER A 623 -28.35 14.65 23.69
CA SER A 623 -29.64 14.34 23.05
C SER A 623 -29.63 13.01 22.27
N CYS A 624 -28.45 12.55 21.84
CA CYS A 624 -28.28 11.28 21.16
C CYS A 624 -28.07 10.07 22.07
N GLY A 625 -27.57 10.28 23.29
CA GLY A 625 -27.28 9.19 24.23
C GLY A 625 -26.32 8.14 23.67
N GLY A 626 -25.45 8.52 22.71
CA GLY A 626 -24.51 7.60 22.06
C GLY A 626 -25.14 6.60 21.08
N ILE A 627 -26.38 6.82 20.63
CA ILE A 627 -27.10 5.94 19.70
C ILE A 627 -27.09 6.58 18.30
N LEU A 628 -26.55 5.87 17.30
CA LEU A 628 -26.59 6.31 15.90
C LEU A 628 -27.99 6.20 15.32
N TYR A 629 -28.30 7.07 14.36
CA TYR A 629 -29.54 7.12 13.56
C TYR A 629 -30.83 7.40 14.34
N ARG A 630 -30.74 7.55 15.67
CA ARG A 630 -31.85 7.99 16.51
C ARG A 630 -32.33 9.38 16.10
N HIS A 631 -33.65 9.57 16.14
CA HIS A 631 -34.26 10.90 16.03
C HIS A 631 -33.88 11.76 17.25
N CYS A 632 -33.42 12.98 17.00
CA CYS A 632 -33.09 13.96 18.04
C CYS A 632 -33.73 15.29 17.72
N GLU A 633 -33.90 16.15 18.73
CA GLU A 633 -34.61 17.42 18.57
C GLU A 633 -33.61 18.58 18.54
N ILE A 634 -33.74 19.46 17.55
CA ILE A 634 -33.06 20.75 17.50
C ILE A 634 -34.14 21.83 17.40
N PRO A 635 -34.15 22.86 18.27
CA PRO A 635 -35.19 23.89 18.25
C PRO A 635 -35.38 24.52 16.86
N GLY A 636 -36.61 24.48 16.35
CA GLY A 636 -36.97 25.05 15.05
C GLY A 636 -36.60 24.20 13.83
N ILE A 637 -36.06 22.99 14.02
CA ILE A 637 -35.70 22.07 12.93
C ILE A 637 -36.57 20.81 13.04
N PRO A 638 -37.34 20.46 11.99
CA PRO A 638 -38.36 19.41 12.08
C PRO A 638 -37.79 17.99 12.02
N GLU A 639 -36.65 17.77 11.36
CA GLU A 639 -35.99 16.47 11.27
C GLU A 639 -34.50 16.63 11.62
N ALA A 640 -34.05 15.94 12.66
CA ALA A 640 -32.64 15.83 12.99
C ALA A 640 -32.30 14.40 13.42
N ILE A 641 -31.05 14.01 13.17
CA ILE A 641 -30.56 12.64 13.33
C ILE A 641 -29.27 12.62 14.13
N CYS A 642 -29.10 11.58 14.94
CA CYS A 642 -27.85 11.30 15.60
C CYS A 642 -26.85 10.65 14.64
N TYR A 643 -25.74 11.35 14.37
CA TYR A 643 -24.74 10.90 13.40
C TYR A 643 -23.33 11.32 13.83
N ASN A 644 -22.32 10.60 13.35
CA ASN A 644 -20.91 10.88 13.59
C ASN A 644 -20.16 11.13 12.27
N ALA A 645 -20.35 12.29 11.66
CA ALA A 645 -19.56 12.68 10.49
C ALA A 645 -18.06 12.61 10.81
N ARG A 646 -17.27 12.13 9.84
CA ARG A 646 -15.79 12.09 9.92
C ARG A 646 -15.19 11.39 11.15
N PHE A 647 -15.90 10.47 11.81
CA PHE A 647 -15.49 9.84 13.08
C PHE A 647 -15.47 10.79 14.29
N MET A 648 -16.22 11.88 14.24
CA MET A 648 -16.47 12.74 15.40
C MET A 648 -17.34 12.03 16.45
N GLY A 649 -17.57 12.67 17.60
CA GLY A 649 -18.57 12.18 18.56
C GLY A 649 -19.98 12.08 17.95
N ILE A 650 -20.78 11.11 18.40
CA ILE A 650 -22.18 10.96 17.97
C ILE A 650 -22.97 12.17 18.47
N ALA A 651 -23.39 13.04 17.54
CA ALA A 651 -24.09 14.26 17.86
C ALA A 651 -25.33 14.44 16.97
N CYS A 652 -26.31 15.14 17.52
CA CYS A 652 -27.51 15.52 16.81
C CYS A 652 -27.17 16.52 15.70
N THR A 653 -27.61 16.21 14.47
CA THR A 653 -27.38 17.06 13.30
C THR A 653 -28.66 17.24 12.50
N ALA A 654 -28.86 18.46 12.01
CA ALA A 654 -29.92 18.83 11.08
C ALA A 654 -29.56 18.55 9.61
N SER A 655 -28.37 17.99 9.36
CA SER A 655 -27.92 17.71 8.01
C SER A 655 -28.86 16.73 7.31
N LYS A 656 -29.28 17.07 6.10
CA LYS A 656 -30.16 16.21 5.30
C LYS A 656 -29.44 14.98 4.76
N PHE A 657 -28.11 15.04 4.60
CA PHE A 657 -27.35 13.97 3.95
C PHE A 657 -27.37 12.66 4.76
N PRO A 658 -27.12 12.64 6.09
CA PRO A 658 -27.19 11.40 6.85
C PRO A 658 -28.60 10.81 6.91
N ILE A 659 -29.65 11.65 6.95
CA ILE A 659 -31.05 11.22 6.94
C ILE A 659 -31.37 10.51 5.62
N GLU A 660 -31.08 11.16 4.49
CA GLU A 660 -31.32 10.58 3.16
C GLU A 660 -30.49 9.31 2.94
N MET A 661 -29.21 9.33 3.34
CA MET A 661 -28.34 8.15 3.27
C MET A 661 -28.93 6.97 4.04
N ARG A 662 -29.40 7.19 5.27
CA ARG A 662 -29.93 6.10 6.09
C ARG A 662 -31.29 5.61 5.61
N ARG A 663 -32.18 6.50 5.14
CA ARG A 663 -33.44 6.11 4.48
C ARG A 663 -33.20 5.18 3.29
N ARG A 664 -32.22 5.50 2.43
CA ARG A 664 -31.85 4.64 1.29
C ARG A 664 -31.26 3.31 1.73
N GLN A 665 -30.39 3.31 2.73
CA GLN A 665 -29.82 2.08 3.30
C GLN A 665 -30.92 1.14 3.80
N ILE A 666 -31.88 1.66 4.58
CA ILE A 666 -33.03 0.89 5.09
C ILE A 666 -33.90 0.36 3.93
N ALA A 667 -34.28 1.24 3.01
CA ALA A 667 -35.15 0.87 1.88
C ALA A 667 -34.56 -0.22 0.98
N LEU A 668 -33.23 -0.25 0.84
CA LEU A 668 -32.51 -1.24 0.02
C LEU A 668 -32.01 -2.45 0.82
N GLY A 669 -32.17 -2.46 2.15
CA GLY A 669 -31.62 -3.51 3.01
C GLY A 669 -30.09 -3.59 2.99
N VAL A 670 -29.42 -2.44 2.91
CA VAL A 670 -27.96 -2.30 2.78
C VAL A 670 -27.36 -1.70 4.05
N GLY A 671 -26.17 -2.17 4.45
CA GLY A 671 -25.45 -1.68 5.62
C GLY A 671 -25.90 -2.35 6.93
N ASP A 672 -25.75 -1.62 8.03
CA ASP A 672 -26.04 -2.14 9.36
C ASP A 672 -27.56 -2.35 9.54
N PRO A 673 -27.99 -3.49 10.14
CA PRO A 673 -29.41 -3.74 10.41
C PRO A 673 -30.04 -2.56 11.14
N CYS A 674 -31.23 -2.15 10.71
CA CYS A 674 -31.93 -1.03 11.34
C CYS A 674 -32.61 -1.47 12.64
N ASN A 675 -32.69 -0.55 13.60
CA ASN A 675 -33.41 -0.75 14.84
C ASN A 675 -34.77 -0.02 14.80
N PRO A 676 -35.90 -0.74 14.77
CA PRO A 676 -37.23 -0.13 14.72
C PRO A 676 -37.51 0.83 15.89
N GLU A 677 -36.90 0.63 17.06
CA GLU A 677 -37.08 1.51 18.22
C GLU A 677 -36.62 2.95 17.94
N TYR A 678 -35.52 3.12 17.21
CA TYR A 678 -34.90 4.43 16.96
C TYR A 678 -35.05 4.92 15.52
N GLU A 679 -35.32 4.00 14.58
CA GLU A 679 -35.25 4.25 13.13
C GLU A 679 -36.58 4.02 12.41
N ALA A 680 -37.70 3.77 13.13
CA ALA A 680 -39.02 3.65 12.51
C ALA A 680 -39.41 4.88 11.67
N TRP A 681 -39.00 6.08 12.12
CA TRP A 681 -39.20 7.34 11.40
C TRP A 681 -38.42 7.45 10.08
N LEU A 682 -37.42 6.58 9.87
CA LEU A 682 -36.67 6.42 8.62
C LEU A 682 -37.22 5.31 7.72
N GLY A 683 -38.31 4.64 8.14
CA GLY A 683 -38.92 3.53 7.40
C GLY A 683 -38.45 2.14 7.83
N CYS A 684 -37.73 2.02 8.94
CA CYS A 684 -37.39 0.71 9.52
C CYS A 684 -38.66 0.02 10.03
N LYS A 685 -38.80 -1.29 9.78
CA LYS A 685 -39.99 -2.08 10.13
C LYS A 685 -39.64 -3.19 11.09
#